data_AF-A0A0N0C674-F1
#
_entry.id   AF-A0A0N0C674-F1
#
_cell.length_a   1.000
_cell.length_b   1.000
_cell.length_c   1.000
_cell.angle_alpha   90.00
_cell.angle_beta   90.00
_cell.angle_gamma   90.00
#
_symmetry.space_group_name_H-M   'P 1'
#
loop_
_entity.id
_entity.type
_entity.pdbx_description
1 polymer ?
#
loop_
_entity_poly.entity_id
_entity_poly.type
_entity_poly.pdbx_seq_one_letter_code
_entity_poly.pdbx_strand_id
1 'polypeptide(L)'
;MFIGVYRKNDPLNTLPEERISQLISEGMKKGASVFFFDASRIDMEQELIHGTFLEGNSWILRNVSLPDVVLNEAPDPVKSRPECENWLRRRVPFTTFLIHGKNDIQRKLEPLFKDHLIPTECLLDLNQFLAYLDVHGEVLVKPDQGRRGNAIFTVKKINDRYVTRQQNEAILLDYSGLQEVLQEKLAQSSYIIQPYIPCLTEKGEVVDFRIHIQRDGTGRWALTRMYARIGITDSIISNISKGGRIEDAADMFYRLFPDHADQLSGEMERLAIRMAEAINRSYSFLIDELGMDFIVTPAGRILFLEANISPQTQFHEQARAERAIEYAQYVAKAGQVAPHPVIAMLTNDPSDKQLAAACAYSAKWNNAAFYYFAPHDVHAELRYIKGYVLEDGEWEARYCPFPDVVYDRLKARGNTIYSDVYEALRHVPFTDERNGGSFSKKKIYEILEDNAELASYLIPYSAVERVQEILAFIDTYGTSIIKPSIGSFGNGIIVVQREQDGFAVKAHEHVHKINDEEFGQLIFMLASKKGFIIQKFIRSETRNRLPFHIRLHLVQNGSGKWSFISAFPFLSTQSEHKVVNHAGSLRAFTTWDWLSRHEFPQKEEVMLTRLQQMAIMTANHIAGHVKERICEVGIDVGIDSLGEIWIFEVNMNKIGSTHREFEVAQHMIPFALSLR
;
A
#
# COMPACT_ATOMS: atom_id res chain seq x y z
N MET A 1 -20.20 -25.03 -3.46
CA MET A 1 -19.08 -24.28 -2.86
C MET A 1 -18.87 -24.74 -1.44
N PHE A 2 -17.65 -24.66 -0.94
CA PHE A 2 -17.23 -25.04 0.39
C PHE A 2 -16.94 -23.80 1.24
N ILE A 3 -17.61 -23.68 2.38
CA ILE A 3 -17.34 -22.65 3.39
C ILE A 3 -16.72 -23.34 4.60
N GLY A 4 -15.47 -23.02 4.89
CA GLY A 4 -14.79 -23.54 6.07
C GLY A 4 -14.95 -22.60 7.25
N VAL A 5 -15.60 -23.04 8.33
CA VAL A 5 -15.68 -22.31 9.60
C VAL A 5 -14.47 -22.63 10.45
N TYR A 6 -13.66 -21.62 10.74
CA TYR A 6 -12.34 -21.80 11.36
C TYR A 6 -12.22 -21.06 12.70
N ARG A 7 -11.54 -21.71 13.65
CA ARG A 7 -10.96 -21.10 14.84
C ARG A 7 -9.62 -21.76 15.16
N LYS A 8 -8.72 -21.06 15.86
CA LYS A 8 -7.43 -21.63 16.28
C LYS A 8 -7.59 -22.93 17.10
N ASN A 9 -8.61 -22.96 17.96
CA ASN A 9 -9.04 -24.14 18.71
C ASN A 9 -10.36 -24.67 18.16
N ASP A 10 -10.67 -25.94 18.38
CA ASP A 10 -11.87 -26.60 17.85
C ASP A 10 -13.14 -25.72 17.93
N PRO A 11 -13.68 -25.26 16.79
CA PRO A 11 -14.87 -24.42 16.76
C PRO A 11 -16.10 -25.13 17.34
N LEU A 12 -16.20 -26.46 17.24
CA LEU A 12 -17.35 -27.21 17.76
C LEU A 12 -17.40 -27.21 19.29
N ASN A 13 -16.26 -27.06 19.95
CA ASN A 13 -16.16 -26.99 21.42
C ASN A 13 -16.20 -25.56 21.96
N THR A 14 -16.01 -24.56 21.10
CA THR A 14 -15.76 -23.18 21.54
C THR A 14 -16.80 -22.17 21.06
N LEU A 15 -17.64 -22.52 20.07
CA LEU A 15 -18.78 -21.73 19.63
C LEU A 15 -20.07 -22.18 20.32
N PRO A 16 -21.06 -21.29 20.48
CA PRO A 16 -22.40 -21.68 20.93
C PRO A 16 -23.04 -22.68 19.96
N GLU A 17 -23.76 -23.67 20.49
CA GLU A 17 -24.46 -24.69 19.69
C GLU A 17 -25.44 -24.07 18.69
N GLU A 18 -26.16 -23.02 19.10
CA GLU A 18 -27.06 -22.27 18.23
C GLU A 18 -26.31 -21.59 17.07
N ARG A 19 -25.11 -21.06 17.28
CA ARG A 19 -24.31 -20.48 16.20
C ARG A 19 -23.93 -21.53 15.16
N ILE A 20 -23.50 -22.70 15.62
CA ILE A 20 -23.12 -23.81 14.75
C ILE A 20 -24.32 -24.26 13.92
N SER A 21 -25.47 -24.49 14.56
CA SER A 21 -26.67 -24.97 13.86
C SER A 21 -27.20 -23.96 12.85
N GLN A 22 -27.20 -22.66 13.17
CA GLN A 22 -27.65 -21.62 12.24
C GLN A 22 -26.73 -21.46 11.04
N LEU A 23 -25.39 -21.53 11.21
CA LEU A 23 -24.44 -21.49 10.09
C LEU A 23 -24.65 -22.66 9.12
N ILE A 24 -24.89 -23.87 9.65
CA ILE A 24 -25.17 -25.06 8.83
C ILE A 24 -26.49 -24.90 8.09
N SER A 25 -27.55 -24.52 8.81
CA SER A 25 -28.90 -24.34 8.25
C SER A 25 -28.91 -23.31 7.13
N GLU A 26 -28.31 -22.14 7.34
CA GLU A 26 -28.24 -21.07 6.35
C GLU A 26 -27.31 -21.43 5.18
N GLY A 27 -26.21 -22.13 5.44
CA GLY A 27 -25.36 -22.70 4.41
C GLY A 27 -26.13 -23.64 3.48
N MET A 28 -26.85 -24.61 4.03
CA MET A 28 -27.66 -25.56 3.26
C MET A 28 -28.74 -24.84 2.44
N LYS A 29 -29.48 -23.90 3.04
CA LYS A 29 -30.51 -23.11 2.33
C LYS A 29 -29.94 -22.35 1.14
N LYS A 30 -28.70 -21.84 1.25
CA LYS A 30 -28.02 -21.03 0.24
C LYS A 30 -27.09 -21.85 -0.67
N GLY A 31 -27.17 -23.19 -0.62
CA GLY A 31 -26.41 -24.09 -1.50
C GLY A 31 -24.90 -24.15 -1.22
N ALA A 32 -24.48 -23.81 0.00
CA ALA A 32 -23.10 -23.90 0.45
C ALA A 32 -22.91 -25.09 1.41
N SER A 33 -21.84 -25.85 1.20
CA SER A 33 -21.43 -26.92 2.12
C SER A 33 -20.55 -26.32 3.21
N VAL A 34 -21.09 -26.24 4.42
CA VAL A 34 -20.41 -25.69 5.61
C VAL A 34 -19.73 -26.82 6.37
N PHE A 35 -18.46 -26.64 6.73
CA PHE A 35 -17.72 -27.57 7.58
C PHE A 35 -16.82 -26.82 8.55
N PHE A 36 -16.39 -27.52 9.61
CA PHE A 36 -15.70 -26.93 10.75
C PHE A 36 -14.30 -27.54 10.89
N PHE A 37 -13.30 -26.71 11.21
CA PHE A 37 -11.93 -27.18 11.43
C PHE A 37 -11.13 -26.20 12.29
N ASP A 38 -10.05 -26.69 12.89
CA ASP A 38 -9.09 -25.90 13.65
C ASP A 38 -7.68 -25.95 13.05
N ALA A 39 -6.73 -25.26 13.69
CA ALA A 39 -5.36 -25.15 13.21
C ALA A 39 -4.64 -26.51 13.05
N SER A 40 -4.98 -27.50 13.88
CA SER A 40 -4.38 -28.85 13.82
C SER A 40 -4.88 -29.69 12.66
N ARG A 41 -5.96 -29.26 12.00
CA ARG A 41 -6.64 -29.95 10.91
C ARG A 41 -6.20 -29.50 9.52
N ILE A 42 -5.22 -28.59 9.44
CA ILE A 42 -4.68 -28.06 8.19
C ILE A 42 -3.46 -28.90 7.78
N ASP A 43 -3.58 -29.68 6.70
CA ASP A 43 -2.48 -30.42 6.10
C ASP A 43 -1.83 -29.57 4.99
N MET A 44 -0.68 -28.97 5.31
CA MET A 44 0.04 -28.08 4.39
C MET A 44 0.80 -28.84 3.29
N GLU A 45 1.09 -30.13 3.47
CA GLU A 45 1.86 -30.94 2.53
C GLU A 45 0.96 -31.49 1.43
N GLN A 46 -0.20 -32.02 1.82
CA GLN A 46 -1.20 -32.54 0.88
C GLN A 46 -2.17 -31.47 0.37
N GLU A 47 -2.09 -30.25 0.92
CA GLU A 47 -3.01 -29.14 0.68
C GLU A 47 -4.49 -29.50 0.94
N LEU A 48 -4.74 -30.22 2.04
CA LEU A 48 -6.06 -30.69 2.44
C LEU A 48 -6.48 -30.13 3.81
N ILE A 49 -7.79 -30.10 4.05
CA ILE A 49 -8.36 -29.83 5.37
C ILE A 49 -9.07 -31.09 5.88
N HIS A 50 -8.76 -31.48 7.12
CA HIS A 50 -9.51 -32.50 7.86
C HIS A 50 -10.76 -31.86 8.48
N GLY A 51 -11.79 -31.66 7.66
CA GLY A 51 -13.02 -30.95 8.03
C GLY A 51 -14.09 -31.84 8.66
N THR A 52 -14.81 -31.30 9.64
CA THR A 52 -15.95 -31.97 10.29
C THR A 52 -17.27 -31.45 9.72
N PHE A 53 -18.10 -32.36 9.21
CA PHE A 53 -19.41 -32.08 8.62
C PHE A 53 -20.53 -32.63 9.51
N LEU A 54 -21.67 -31.95 9.52
CA LEU A 54 -22.89 -32.50 10.12
C LEU A 54 -23.70 -33.21 9.03
N GLU A 55 -23.90 -34.52 9.17
CA GLU A 55 -24.76 -35.32 8.28
C GLU A 55 -25.82 -36.05 9.09
N GLY A 56 -27.09 -35.71 8.84
CA GLY A 56 -28.19 -36.11 9.72
C GLY A 56 -27.93 -35.59 11.14
N ASN A 57 -27.78 -36.51 12.09
CA ASN A 57 -27.50 -36.18 13.50
C ASN A 57 -26.06 -36.52 13.93
N SER A 58 -25.16 -36.81 12.98
CA SER A 58 -23.81 -37.28 13.28
C SER A 58 -22.74 -36.35 12.71
N TRP A 59 -21.70 -36.07 13.50
CA TRP A 59 -20.50 -35.38 13.04
C TRP A 59 -19.55 -36.35 12.34
N ILE A 60 -19.17 -36.04 11.11
CA ILE A 60 -18.33 -36.90 10.27
C ILE A 60 -17.09 -36.13 9.84
N LEU A 61 -15.91 -36.70 10.11
CA LEU A 61 -14.63 -36.16 9.67
C LEU A 61 -14.32 -36.61 8.24
N ARG A 62 -13.90 -35.67 7.38
CA ARG A 62 -13.51 -35.93 5.99
C ARG A 62 -12.28 -35.13 5.60
N ASN A 63 -11.49 -35.67 4.68
CA ASN A 63 -10.45 -34.92 4.00
C ASN A 63 -11.11 -34.20 2.81
N VAL A 64 -10.98 -32.89 2.76
CA VAL A 64 -11.51 -32.05 1.68
C VAL A 64 -10.42 -31.14 1.14
N SER A 65 -10.56 -30.72 -0.11
CA SER A 65 -9.74 -29.64 -0.67
C SER A 65 -9.90 -28.37 0.15
N LEU A 66 -8.99 -27.41 -0.06
CA LEU A 66 -9.11 -26.09 0.55
C LEU A 66 -10.50 -25.48 0.25
N PRO A 67 -11.14 -24.82 1.25
CA PRO A 67 -12.44 -24.20 1.04
C PRO A 67 -12.36 -23.03 0.05
N ASP A 68 -13.50 -22.64 -0.51
CA ASP A 68 -13.59 -21.46 -1.38
C ASP A 68 -13.42 -20.15 -0.58
N VAL A 69 -13.78 -20.19 0.71
CA VAL A 69 -13.67 -19.09 1.67
C VAL A 69 -13.63 -19.63 3.09
N VAL A 70 -12.87 -18.97 3.96
CA VAL A 70 -12.85 -19.24 5.40
C VAL A 70 -13.66 -18.19 6.14
N LEU A 71 -14.68 -18.66 6.86
CA LEU A 71 -15.41 -17.86 7.84
C LEU A 71 -14.70 -18.03 9.19
N ASN A 72 -13.85 -17.07 9.55
CA ASN A 72 -13.00 -17.18 10.74
C ASN A 72 -13.61 -16.46 11.95
N GLU A 73 -14.11 -17.24 12.90
CA GLU A 73 -14.78 -16.73 14.10
C GLU A 73 -13.77 -16.28 15.16
N ALA A 74 -13.87 -15.01 15.60
CA ALA A 74 -12.99 -14.41 16.61
C ALA A 74 -11.49 -14.48 16.24
N PRO A 75 -11.02 -13.69 15.25
CA PRO A 75 -9.64 -13.73 14.78
C PRO A 75 -8.62 -13.43 15.88
N ASP A 76 -7.52 -14.17 15.88
CA ASP A 76 -6.36 -13.92 16.74
C ASP A 76 -5.48 -12.78 16.19
N PRO A 77 -4.79 -12.02 17.08
CA PRO A 77 -3.72 -11.12 16.69
C PRO A 77 -2.67 -11.83 15.83
N VAL A 78 -2.11 -11.13 14.85
CA VAL A 78 -1.11 -11.69 13.91
C VAL A 78 0.02 -12.43 14.64
N LYS A 79 0.53 -11.85 15.74
CA LYS A 79 1.62 -12.40 16.55
C LYS A 79 1.29 -13.73 17.25
N SER A 80 0.01 -14.07 17.41
CA SER A 80 -0.45 -15.28 18.10
C SER A 80 -1.03 -16.35 17.17
N ARG A 81 -1.03 -16.10 15.86
CA ARG A 81 -1.54 -17.04 14.86
C ARG A 81 -0.56 -18.19 14.63
N PRO A 82 -1.04 -19.44 14.50
CA PRO A 82 -0.21 -20.56 14.11
C PRO A 82 0.22 -20.44 12.63
N GLU A 83 1.36 -21.01 12.28
CA GLU A 83 1.91 -20.90 10.92
C GLU A 83 1.01 -21.57 9.86
N CYS A 84 0.31 -22.64 10.22
CA CYS A 84 -0.67 -23.28 9.32
C CYS A 84 -1.84 -22.35 8.96
N GLU A 85 -2.26 -21.46 9.86
CA GLU A 85 -3.27 -20.43 9.54
C GLU A 85 -2.69 -19.42 8.56
N ASN A 86 -1.44 -18.97 8.76
CA ASN A 86 -0.79 -18.04 7.82
C ASN A 86 -0.61 -18.71 6.44
N TRP A 87 -0.29 -20.00 6.40
CA TRP A 87 -0.23 -20.79 5.18
C TRP A 87 -1.59 -20.90 4.48
N LEU A 88 -2.67 -21.08 5.24
CA LEU A 88 -4.02 -21.17 4.69
C LEU A 88 -4.55 -19.81 4.24
N ARG A 89 -4.30 -18.76 5.03
CA ARG A 89 -4.60 -17.36 4.66
C ARG A 89 -3.90 -16.95 3.40
N ARG A 90 -2.75 -17.58 3.06
CA ARG A 90 -1.98 -17.50 1.79
C ARG A 90 -2.57 -18.32 0.63
N ARG A 91 -3.70 -19.01 0.81
CA ARG A 91 -4.36 -19.84 -0.23
C ARG A 91 -5.86 -19.58 -0.37
N VAL A 92 -6.55 -19.23 0.72
CA VAL A 92 -8.01 -19.05 0.76
C VAL A 92 -8.36 -17.68 1.34
N PRO A 93 -9.39 -16.97 0.82
CA PRO A 93 -9.83 -15.70 1.42
C PRO A 93 -10.51 -15.92 2.78
N PHE A 94 -10.33 -14.97 3.70
CA PHE A 94 -10.91 -14.97 5.05
C PHE A 94 -11.89 -13.80 5.20
N THR A 95 -12.96 -13.97 5.98
CA THR A 95 -14.01 -12.95 6.11
C THR A 95 -13.73 -11.88 7.16
N THR A 96 -13.14 -12.24 8.29
CA THR A 96 -13.13 -11.39 9.51
C THR A 96 -11.72 -10.96 9.89
N PHE A 97 -11.54 -9.68 10.22
CA PHE A 97 -10.23 -9.10 10.56
C PHE A 97 -10.30 -8.20 11.80
N LEU A 98 -9.20 -8.16 12.56
CA LEU A 98 -9.09 -7.34 13.78
C LEU A 98 -9.03 -5.85 13.46
N ILE A 99 -9.84 -5.06 14.17
CA ILE A 99 -9.81 -3.60 14.12
C ILE A 99 -9.15 -3.01 15.38
N HIS A 100 -8.62 -1.79 15.26
CA HIS A 100 -8.12 -0.98 16.38
C HIS A 100 -9.16 -0.75 17.51
N GLY A 101 -8.69 -0.21 18.64
CA GLY A 101 -9.48 0.00 19.85
C GLY A 101 -10.47 1.15 19.80
N LYS A 102 -11.19 1.33 20.92
CA LYS A 102 -12.28 2.30 21.03
C LYS A 102 -11.79 3.71 20.75
N ASN A 103 -10.65 4.10 21.31
CA ASN A 103 -10.09 5.43 21.09
C ASN A 103 -9.66 5.66 19.64
N ASP A 104 -9.03 4.67 19.00
CA ASP A 104 -8.64 4.78 17.60
C ASP A 104 -9.85 4.96 16.68
N ILE A 105 -10.92 4.20 16.92
CA ILE A 105 -12.17 4.31 16.17
C ILE A 105 -12.80 5.71 16.35
N GLN A 106 -12.84 6.22 17.59
CA GLN A 106 -13.33 7.58 17.87
C GLN A 106 -12.54 8.62 17.06
N ARG A 107 -11.20 8.59 17.10
CA ARG A 107 -10.35 9.52 16.34
C ARG A 107 -10.53 9.41 14.82
N LYS A 108 -10.73 8.19 14.30
CA LYS A 108 -10.99 7.95 12.88
C LYS A 108 -12.33 8.54 12.41
N LEU A 109 -13.33 8.61 13.30
CA LEU A 109 -14.66 9.14 13.01
C LEU A 109 -14.78 10.66 13.24
N GLU A 110 -13.96 11.23 14.11
CA GLU A 110 -14.05 12.64 14.53
C GLU A 110 -14.15 13.66 13.37
N PRO A 111 -13.37 13.54 12.28
CA PRO A 111 -13.44 14.50 11.18
C PRO A 111 -14.80 14.58 10.48
N LEU A 112 -15.60 13.52 10.54
CA LEU A 112 -16.87 13.39 9.79
C LEU A 112 -18.11 13.37 10.70
N PHE A 113 -17.96 12.98 11.97
CA PHE A 113 -19.10 12.69 12.86
C PHE A 113 -19.01 13.36 14.23
N LYS A 114 -18.21 14.42 14.38
CA LYS A 114 -17.95 15.11 15.67
C LYS A 114 -19.20 15.33 16.54
N ASP A 115 -20.31 15.78 15.95
CA ASP A 115 -21.55 16.08 16.68
C ASP A 115 -22.31 14.84 17.19
N HIS A 116 -21.92 13.67 16.71
CA HIS A 116 -22.45 12.37 17.11
C HIS A 116 -21.46 11.54 17.93
N LEU A 117 -20.27 12.04 18.23
CA LEU A 117 -19.31 11.33 19.07
C LEU A 117 -19.46 11.76 20.53
N ILE A 118 -19.40 10.78 21.44
CA ILE A 118 -19.18 11.10 22.84
C ILE A 118 -17.71 11.56 23.01
N PRO A 119 -17.44 12.70 23.68
CA PRO A 119 -16.07 13.12 23.96
C PRO A 119 -15.27 11.97 24.59
N THR A 120 -14.12 11.66 24.01
CA THR A 120 -13.31 10.50 24.42
C THR A 120 -11.85 10.89 24.46
N GLU A 121 -11.18 10.63 25.58
CA GLU A 121 -9.73 10.82 25.74
C GLU A 121 -9.07 9.56 26.29
N CYS A 122 -7.77 9.38 26.04
CA CYS A 122 -6.96 8.43 26.81
C CYS A 122 -6.80 8.94 28.23
N LEU A 123 -6.86 8.03 29.21
CA LEU A 123 -6.40 8.29 30.57
C LEU A 123 -4.86 8.29 30.58
N LEU A 124 -4.24 9.46 30.73
CA LEU A 124 -2.78 9.62 30.72
C LEU A 124 -2.21 9.82 32.13
N ASP A 125 -2.85 10.68 32.92
CA ASP A 125 -2.46 10.98 34.29
C ASP A 125 -3.62 11.55 35.12
N LEU A 126 -3.38 11.72 36.43
CA LEU A 126 -4.37 12.22 37.39
C LEU A 126 -4.77 13.68 37.14
N ASN A 127 -3.85 14.55 36.72
CA ASN A 127 -4.15 15.97 36.51
C ASN A 127 -5.05 16.16 35.29
N GLN A 128 -4.74 15.45 34.19
CA GLN A 128 -5.59 15.39 33.01
C GLN A 128 -6.99 14.88 33.39
N PHE A 129 -7.06 13.79 34.15
CA PHE A 129 -8.33 13.24 34.61
C PHE A 129 -9.15 14.25 35.42
N LEU A 130 -8.52 14.94 36.38
CA LEU A 130 -9.20 15.93 37.22
C LEU A 130 -9.70 17.13 36.41
N ALA A 131 -8.91 17.61 35.45
CA ALA A 131 -9.35 18.67 34.53
C ALA A 131 -10.57 18.23 33.70
N TYR A 132 -10.55 17.00 33.20
CA TYR A 132 -11.67 16.41 32.47
C TYR A 132 -12.92 16.25 33.37
N LEU A 133 -12.73 15.83 34.61
CA LEU A 133 -13.80 15.69 35.61
C LEU A 133 -14.41 17.04 36.00
N ASP A 134 -13.61 18.09 36.16
CA ASP A 134 -14.11 19.42 36.50
C ASP A 134 -14.96 20.01 35.35
N VAL A 135 -14.68 19.66 34.09
CA VAL A 135 -15.48 20.08 32.91
C VAL A 135 -16.78 19.28 32.80
N HIS A 136 -16.73 17.96 33.03
CA HIS A 136 -17.85 17.05 32.72
C HIS A 136 -18.69 16.63 33.94
N GLY A 137 -18.22 16.87 35.16
CA GLY A 137 -18.92 16.61 36.43
C GLY A 137 -18.91 15.14 36.88
N GLU A 138 -19.22 14.21 35.98
CA GLU A 138 -19.12 12.77 36.21
C GLU A 138 -18.50 12.08 34.99
N VAL A 139 -17.47 11.26 35.23
CA VAL A 139 -16.62 10.68 34.17
C VAL A 139 -16.66 9.16 34.27
N LEU A 140 -16.92 8.50 33.16
CA LEU A 140 -16.82 7.06 32.99
C LEU A 140 -15.41 6.69 32.56
N VAL A 141 -14.81 5.76 33.29
CA VAL A 141 -13.48 5.19 33.03
C VAL A 141 -13.66 3.75 32.58
N LYS A 142 -13.13 3.40 31.39
CA LYS A 142 -13.22 2.04 30.83
C LYS A 142 -11.95 1.65 30.07
N PRO A 143 -11.61 0.35 30.00
CA PRO A 143 -10.46 -0.09 29.22
C PRO A 143 -10.71 0.15 27.72
N ASP A 144 -9.66 0.57 27.01
CA ASP A 144 -9.71 0.74 25.55
C ASP A 144 -9.99 -0.60 24.85
N GLN A 145 -9.40 -1.68 25.35
CA GLN A 145 -9.59 -3.05 24.89
C GLN A 145 -10.11 -3.94 26.01
N GLY A 146 -11.19 -4.69 25.78
CA GLY A 146 -11.78 -5.58 26.79
C GLY A 146 -13.25 -5.91 26.53
N ARG A 147 -13.74 -7.01 27.13
CA ARG A 147 -15.12 -7.51 26.99
C ARG A 147 -15.82 -7.60 28.36
N ARG A 148 -17.16 -7.49 28.36
CA ARG A 148 -18.06 -7.80 29.52
C ARG A 148 -18.11 -6.77 30.68
N GLY A 149 -17.53 -5.58 30.54
CA GLY A 149 -17.81 -4.45 31.44
C GLY A 149 -17.33 -4.59 32.89
N ASN A 150 -16.40 -5.50 33.19
CA ASN A 150 -15.94 -5.74 34.57
C ASN A 150 -15.02 -4.66 35.13
N ALA A 151 -14.37 -3.85 34.28
CA ALA A 151 -13.43 -2.80 34.67
C ALA A 151 -13.96 -1.40 34.35
N ILE A 152 -15.28 -1.22 34.34
CA ILE A 152 -15.93 0.07 34.06
C ILE A 152 -16.43 0.66 35.37
N PHE A 153 -16.08 1.91 35.64
CA PHE A 153 -16.56 2.66 36.80
C PHE A 153 -16.77 4.14 36.45
N THR A 154 -17.60 4.84 37.21
CA THR A 154 -17.74 6.29 37.14
C THR A 154 -17.01 6.96 38.29
N VAL A 155 -16.62 8.22 38.11
CA VAL A 155 -16.10 9.08 39.17
C VAL A 155 -16.85 10.40 39.12
N LYS A 156 -17.36 10.83 40.27
CA LYS A 156 -18.06 12.11 40.45
C LYS A 156 -17.44 12.87 41.61
N LYS A 157 -17.20 14.17 41.43
CA LYS A 157 -16.73 15.04 42.52
C LYS A 157 -17.93 15.53 43.34
N ILE A 158 -17.85 15.40 44.66
CA ILE A 158 -18.82 15.91 45.62
C ILE A 158 -18.05 16.66 46.71
N ASN A 159 -18.09 18.00 46.67
CA ASN A 159 -17.25 18.86 47.50
C ASN A 159 -15.76 18.50 47.31
N ASP A 160 -15.03 18.23 48.40
CA ASP A 160 -13.61 17.85 48.39
C ASP A 160 -13.38 16.32 48.31
N ARG A 161 -14.43 15.54 48.00
CA ARG A 161 -14.35 14.08 47.89
C ARG A 161 -14.81 13.58 46.53
N TYR A 162 -14.47 12.34 46.22
CA TYR A 162 -14.78 11.67 44.97
C TYR A 162 -15.64 10.44 45.24
N VAL A 163 -16.76 10.30 44.56
CA VAL A 163 -17.57 9.08 44.58
C VAL A 163 -17.22 8.27 43.35
N THR A 164 -16.69 7.07 43.55
CA THR A 164 -16.52 6.10 42.48
C THR A 164 -17.69 5.12 42.52
N ARG A 165 -18.27 4.80 41.35
CA ARG A 165 -19.31 3.79 41.24
C ARG A 165 -18.87 2.70 40.29
N GLN A 166 -18.96 1.45 40.74
CA GLN A 166 -18.72 0.29 39.90
C GLN A 166 -19.92 -0.64 40.07
N GLN A 167 -20.69 -0.85 38.99
CA GLN A 167 -21.96 -1.57 39.05
C GLN A 167 -22.91 -0.91 40.07
N ASN A 168 -23.29 -1.64 41.13
CA ASN A 168 -24.21 -1.18 42.18
C ASN A 168 -23.47 -0.74 43.46
N GLU A 169 -22.14 -0.76 43.47
CA GLU A 169 -21.33 -0.35 44.61
C GLU A 169 -20.81 1.08 44.41
N ALA A 170 -20.94 1.89 45.46
CA ALA A 170 -20.43 3.25 45.49
C ALA A 170 -19.42 3.40 46.64
N ILE A 171 -18.24 3.92 46.33
CA ILE A 171 -17.16 4.13 47.30
C ILE A 171 -16.85 5.62 47.34
N LEU A 172 -16.76 6.18 48.55
CA LEU A 172 -16.36 7.57 48.77
C LEU A 172 -14.85 7.62 49.05
N LEU A 173 -14.11 8.32 48.20
CA LEU A 173 -12.66 8.46 48.24
C LEU A 173 -12.27 9.92 48.54
N ASP A 174 -11.14 10.09 49.21
CA ASP A 174 -10.40 11.35 49.19
C ASP A 174 -9.47 11.40 47.96
N TYR A 175 -8.67 12.46 47.85
CA TYR A 175 -7.73 12.62 46.74
C TYR A 175 -6.73 11.47 46.64
N SER A 176 -6.16 11.04 47.77
CA SER A 176 -5.18 9.96 47.83
C SER A 176 -5.78 8.63 47.37
N GLY A 177 -6.99 8.31 47.82
CA GLY A 177 -7.69 7.10 47.39
C GLY A 177 -8.04 7.10 45.90
N LEU A 178 -8.47 8.24 45.34
CA LEU A 178 -8.70 8.36 43.90
C LEU A 178 -7.39 8.17 43.11
N GLN A 179 -6.30 8.76 43.59
CA GLN A 179 -4.99 8.62 42.97
C GLN A 179 -4.55 7.16 42.91
N GLU A 180 -4.70 6.40 44.00
CA GLU A 180 -4.35 4.97 44.03
C GLU A 180 -5.15 4.15 43.02
N VAL A 181 -6.48 4.36 42.95
CA VAL A 181 -7.36 3.67 42.00
C VAL A 181 -6.94 3.94 40.55
N LEU A 182 -6.66 5.21 40.21
CA LEU A 182 -6.29 5.57 38.84
C LEU A 182 -4.87 5.12 38.48
N GLN A 183 -3.92 5.18 39.41
CA GLN A 183 -2.56 4.66 39.21
C GLN A 183 -2.55 3.16 38.93
N GLU A 184 -3.38 2.39 39.63
CA GLU A 184 -3.54 0.96 39.36
C GLU A 184 -3.99 0.69 37.90
N LYS A 185 -4.90 1.52 37.37
CA LYS A 185 -5.40 1.36 35.99
C LYS A 185 -4.38 1.80 34.94
N LEU A 186 -3.70 2.91 35.18
CA LEU A 186 -2.57 3.38 34.36
C LEU A 186 -1.45 2.32 34.26
N ALA A 187 -1.24 1.51 35.29
CA ALA A 187 -0.21 0.47 35.33
C ALA A 187 -0.57 -0.82 34.57
N GLN A 188 -1.86 -1.11 34.33
CA GLN A 188 -2.32 -2.40 33.77
C GLN A 188 -2.54 -2.36 32.26
N SER A 189 -3.18 -1.32 31.73
CA SER A 189 -3.67 -1.29 30.33
C SER A 189 -3.98 0.13 29.88
N SER A 190 -4.20 0.33 28.58
CA SER A 190 -4.75 1.57 28.05
C SER A 190 -6.21 1.73 28.47
N TYR A 191 -6.53 2.82 29.17
CA TYR A 191 -7.88 3.21 29.56
C TYR A 191 -8.31 4.48 28.84
N ILE A 192 -9.61 4.62 28.64
CA ILE A 192 -10.24 5.82 28.09
C ILE A 192 -11.22 6.42 29.10
N ILE A 193 -11.42 7.72 28.98
CA ILE A 193 -12.38 8.50 29.76
C ILE A 193 -13.41 9.14 28.84
N GLN A 194 -14.67 9.09 29.28
CA GLN A 194 -15.83 9.65 28.59
C GLN A 194 -16.73 10.34 29.62
N PRO A 195 -17.48 11.40 29.28
CA PRO A 195 -18.49 11.95 30.16
C PRO A 195 -19.56 10.88 30.43
N TYR A 196 -20.03 10.78 31.68
CA TYR A 196 -21.12 9.88 32.01
C TYR A 196 -22.47 10.51 31.68
N ILE A 197 -23.08 10.09 30.57
CA ILE A 197 -24.35 10.62 30.05
C ILE A 197 -25.34 9.45 29.89
N PRO A 198 -26.02 9.02 30.96
CA PRO A 198 -26.92 7.87 30.87
C PRO A 198 -28.21 8.27 30.13
N CYS A 199 -28.65 7.40 29.23
CA CYS A 199 -30.05 7.35 28.81
C CYS A 199 -30.81 6.47 29.81
N LEU A 200 -31.93 6.92 30.34
CA LEU A 200 -32.64 6.26 31.44
C LEU A 200 -34.08 5.92 31.06
N THR A 201 -34.55 4.76 31.52
CA THR A 201 -35.99 4.46 31.52
C THR A 201 -36.72 5.30 32.57
N GLU A 202 -38.06 5.29 32.52
CA GLU A 202 -38.91 5.87 33.57
C GLU A 202 -38.62 5.33 34.98
N LYS A 203 -38.04 4.12 35.08
CA LYS A 203 -37.66 3.47 36.33
C LYS A 203 -36.21 3.77 36.75
N GLY A 204 -35.49 4.61 36.01
CA GLY A 204 -34.09 4.93 36.25
C GLY A 204 -33.10 3.84 35.83
N GLU A 205 -33.51 2.90 34.96
CA GLU A 205 -32.61 1.87 34.42
C GLU A 205 -31.81 2.43 33.23
N VAL A 206 -30.50 2.19 33.18
CA VAL A 206 -29.65 2.66 32.06
C VAL A 206 -29.97 1.90 30.77
N VAL A 207 -30.05 2.64 29.66
CA VAL A 207 -30.34 2.12 28.32
C VAL A 207 -29.22 2.51 27.35
N ASP A 208 -28.80 1.55 26.53
CA ASP A 208 -28.04 1.81 25.31
C ASP A 208 -28.62 1.02 24.14
N PHE A 209 -28.38 1.48 22.93
CA PHE A 209 -28.85 0.85 21.69
C PHE A 209 -27.68 0.16 21.00
N ARG A 210 -27.78 -1.16 20.86
CA ARG A 210 -26.86 -1.97 20.07
C ARG A 210 -27.38 -2.09 18.66
N ILE A 211 -26.56 -1.67 17.70
CA ILE A 211 -26.77 -1.89 16.28
C ILE A 211 -25.76 -2.91 15.79
N HIS A 212 -26.26 -4.03 15.29
CA HIS A 212 -25.47 -5.03 14.59
C HIS A 212 -25.69 -4.87 13.09
N ILE A 213 -24.60 -4.58 12.38
CA ILE A 213 -24.56 -4.41 10.93
C ILE A 213 -23.55 -5.39 10.34
N GLN A 214 -23.89 -5.94 9.18
CA GLN A 214 -23.04 -6.87 8.44
C GLN A 214 -23.03 -6.50 6.97
N ARG A 215 -22.01 -6.96 6.27
CA ARG A 215 -22.05 -6.96 4.81
C ARG A 215 -23.03 -8.01 4.31
N ASP A 216 -23.76 -7.66 3.26
CA ASP A 216 -24.67 -8.58 2.56
C ASP A 216 -23.96 -9.33 1.42
N GLY A 217 -24.71 -10.15 0.68
CA GLY A 217 -24.21 -10.89 -0.49
C GLY A 217 -23.80 -10.02 -1.69
N THR A 218 -23.96 -8.70 -1.61
CA THR A 218 -23.42 -7.72 -2.58
C THR A 218 -22.17 -7.02 -2.07
N GLY A 219 -21.72 -7.35 -0.84
CA GLY A 219 -20.61 -6.70 -0.17
C GLY A 219 -20.95 -5.34 0.43
N ARG A 220 -22.23 -4.94 0.50
CA ARG A 220 -22.65 -3.64 1.07
C ARG A 220 -23.09 -3.78 2.51
N TRP A 221 -22.94 -2.72 3.31
CA TRP A 221 -23.42 -2.69 4.70
C TRP A 221 -24.94 -2.73 4.76
N ALA A 222 -25.47 -3.60 5.61
CA ALA A 222 -26.89 -3.72 5.89
C ALA A 222 -27.13 -3.90 7.40
N LEU A 223 -28.29 -3.42 7.86
CA LEU A 223 -28.75 -3.69 9.22
C LEU A 223 -29.06 -5.19 9.37
N THR A 224 -28.44 -5.84 10.36
CA THR A 224 -28.79 -7.19 10.78
C THR A 224 -29.80 -7.14 11.92
N ARG A 225 -29.52 -6.35 12.96
CA ARG A 225 -30.42 -6.19 14.11
C ARG A 225 -30.14 -4.89 14.85
N MET A 226 -31.21 -4.24 15.32
CA MET A 226 -31.15 -3.13 16.27
C MET A 226 -31.97 -3.52 17.50
N TYR A 227 -31.41 -3.33 18.70
CA TYR A 227 -32.12 -3.61 19.96
C TYR A 227 -31.60 -2.74 21.10
N ALA A 228 -32.47 -2.46 22.07
CA ALA A 228 -32.11 -1.77 23.30
C ALA A 228 -31.58 -2.77 24.32
N ARG A 229 -30.54 -2.39 25.06
CA ARG A 229 -30.01 -3.11 26.22
C ARG A 229 -30.36 -2.29 27.46
N ILE A 230 -30.98 -2.94 28.44
CA ILE A 230 -31.46 -2.31 29.67
C ILE A 230 -30.68 -2.90 30.84
N GLY A 231 -30.03 -2.04 31.61
CA GLY A 231 -29.33 -2.41 32.84
C GLY A 231 -30.30 -2.80 33.95
N ILE A 232 -29.77 -3.50 34.96
CA ILE A 232 -30.50 -3.68 36.22
C ILE A 232 -30.61 -2.33 36.96
N THR A 233 -31.57 -2.20 37.86
CA THR A 233 -31.73 -1.02 38.72
C THR A 233 -30.41 -0.70 39.44
N ASP A 234 -30.09 0.59 39.52
CA ASP A 234 -28.87 1.17 40.11
C ASP A 234 -27.54 0.84 39.40
N SER A 235 -27.56 0.10 38.29
CA SER A 235 -26.35 -0.13 37.48
C SER A 235 -25.96 1.11 36.70
N ILE A 236 -24.66 1.39 36.63
CA ILE A 236 -24.09 2.46 35.78
C ILE A 236 -24.02 2.10 34.28
N ILE A 237 -24.24 0.84 33.92
CA ILE A 237 -24.19 0.35 32.53
C ILE A 237 -25.30 -0.67 32.24
N SER A 238 -25.69 -0.76 30.98
CA SER A 238 -26.68 -1.67 30.41
C SER A 238 -26.09 -3.04 30.03
N ASN A 239 -25.43 -3.69 30.99
CA ASN A 239 -24.72 -4.96 30.73
C ASN A 239 -25.64 -6.18 30.83
N ILE A 240 -25.92 -6.85 29.71
CA ILE A 240 -26.74 -8.06 29.63
C ILE A 240 -26.12 -9.22 30.41
N SER A 241 -24.78 -9.39 30.39
CA SER A 241 -24.12 -10.56 31.00
C SER A 241 -24.22 -10.59 32.54
N LYS A 242 -24.81 -9.57 33.16
CA LYS A 242 -25.02 -9.45 34.61
C LYS A 242 -26.50 -9.33 35.00
N GLY A 243 -27.40 -9.84 34.15
CA GLY A 243 -28.83 -9.88 34.43
C GLY A 243 -29.64 -8.72 33.83
N GLY A 244 -29.03 -7.89 32.98
CA GLY A 244 -29.77 -6.93 32.15
C GLY A 244 -30.66 -7.64 31.11
N ARG A 245 -31.60 -6.90 30.52
CA ARG A 245 -32.53 -7.43 29.51
C ARG A 245 -32.38 -6.73 28.17
N ILE A 246 -32.85 -7.38 27.10
CA ILE A 246 -32.98 -6.77 25.79
C ILE A 246 -34.44 -6.44 25.48
N GLU A 247 -34.64 -5.45 24.64
CA GLU A 247 -35.94 -5.09 24.10
C GLU A 247 -35.81 -4.66 22.64
N ASP A 248 -36.90 -4.74 21.88
CA ASP A 248 -36.91 -4.18 20.54
C ASP A 248 -36.63 -2.67 20.58
N ALA A 249 -35.80 -2.20 19.65
CA ALA A 249 -35.38 -0.80 19.65
C ALA A 249 -36.55 0.14 19.33
N ALA A 250 -37.47 -0.26 18.44
CA ALA A 250 -38.63 0.56 18.09
C ALA A 250 -39.50 0.79 19.33
N ASP A 251 -39.86 -0.28 20.05
CA ASP A 251 -40.66 -0.21 21.28
C ASP A 251 -39.99 0.68 22.34
N MET A 252 -38.66 0.58 22.48
CA MET A 252 -37.90 1.43 23.39
C MET A 252 -37.92 2.91 22.96
N PHE A 253 -37.76 3.20 21.67
CA PHE A 253 -37.86 4.56 21.15
C PHE A 253 -39.25 5.16 21.36
N TYR A 254 -40.32 4.39 21.12
CA TYR A 254 -41.69 4.83 21.38
C TYR A 254 -41.93 5.16 22.86
N ARG A 255 -41.30 4.42 23.77
CA ARG A 255 -41.42 4.67 25.21
C ARG A 255 -40.65 5.90 25.66
N LEU A 256 -39.40 6.05 25.20
CA LEU A 256 -38.51 7.13 25.67
C LEU A 256 -38.71 8.44 24.92
N PHE A 257 -39.09 8.37 23.65
CA PHE A 257 -39.16 9.51 22.72
C PHE A 257 -40.40 9.39 21.80
N PRO A 258 -41.63 9.37 22.35
CA PRO A 258 -42.85 9.04 21.62
C PRO A 258 -43.07 9.89 20.35
N ASP A 259 -42.76 11.18 20.41
CA ASP A 259 -42.97 12.11 19.29
C ASP A 259 -41.92 11.99 18.17
N HIS A 260 -40.79 11.31 18.42
CA HIS A 260 -39.65 11.25 17.50
C HIS A 260 -39.15 9.82 17.25
N ALA A 261 -39.91 8.80 17.67
CA ALA A 261 -39.43 7.41 17.71
C ALA A 261 -38.96 6.89 16.35
N ASP A 262 -39.80 6.98 15.31
CA ASP A 262 -39.49 6.54 13.95
C ASP A 262 -38.31 7.32 13.35
N GLN A 263 -38.26 8.64 13.62
CA GLN A 263 -37.18 9.51 13.15
C GLN A 263 -35.85 9.08 13.77
N LEU A 264 -35.78 8.91 15.08
CA LEU A 264 -34.57 8.53 15.81
C LEU A 264 -34.09 7.14 15.42
N SER A 265 -35.01 6.18 15.28
CA SER A 265 -34.69 4.82 14.85
C SER A 265 -34.06 4.83 13.45
N GLY A 266 -34.70 5.50 12.48
CA GLY A 266 -34.18 5.59 11.12
C GLY A 266 -32.90 6.42 11.01
N GLU A 267 -32.75 7.48 11.81
CA GLU A 267 -31.52 8.27 11.88
C GLU A 267 -30.35 7.45 12.43
N MET A 268 -30.59 6.68 13.50
CA MET A 268 -29.57 5.83 14.11
C MET A 268 -29.09 4.74 13.15
N GLU A 269 -30.00 4.10 12.41
CA GLU A 269 -29.64 3.13 11.36
C GLU A 269 -28.75 3.76 10.28
N ARG A 270 -29.20 4.88 9.69
CA ARG A 270 -28.42 5.59 8.66
C ARG A 270 -27.07 6.07 9.19
N LEU A 271 -27.03 6.54 10.43
CA LEU A 271 -25.80 6.97 11.09
C LEU A 271 -24.83 5.80 11.26
N ALA A 272 -25.30 4.65 11.74
CA ALA A 272 -24.48 3.46 11.92
C ALA A 272 -23.88 2.97 10.59
N ILE A 273 -24.67 2.93 9.51
CA ILE A 273 -24.16 2.55 8.17
C ILE A 273 -23.07 3.54 7.70
N ARG A 274 -23.31 4.85 7.77
CA ARG A 274 -22.32 5.86 7.38
C ARG A 274 -21.04 5.80 8.21
N MET A 275 -21.17 5.57 9.51
CA MET A 275 -20.02 5.41 10.40
C MET A 275 -19.26 4.11 10.08
N ALA A 276 -19.94 3.01 9.77
CA ALA A 276 -19.31 1.76 9.37
C ALA A 276 -18.51 1.90 8.07
N GLU A 277 -19.05 2.64 7.09
CA GLU A 277 -18.31 3.00 5.87
C GLU A 277 -17.06 3.81 6.20
N ALA A 278 -17.16 4.81 7.07
CA ALA A 278 -16.02 5.63 7.48
C ALA A 278 -14.96 4.86 8.27
N ILE A 279 -15.39 3.99 9.21
CA ILE A 279 -14.50 3.06 9.92
C ILE A 279 -13.78 2.20 8.89
N ASN A 280 -14.51 1.53 8.00
CA ASN A 280 -13.90 0.64 7.00
C ASN A 280 -12.92 1.36 6.07
N ARG A 281 -13.20 2.60 5.63
CA ARG A 281 -12.27 3.41 4.81
C ARG A 281 -10.91 3.63 5.47
N SER A 282 -10.86 3.54 6.80
CA SER A 282 -9.65 3.70 7.59
C SER A 282 -8.83 2.42 7.76
N TYR A 283 -9.34 1.29 7.25
CA TYR A 283 -8.64 0.01 7.18
C TYR A 283 -8.40 -0.34 5.73
N SER A 284 -7.35 -1.11 5.50
CA SER A 284 -7.11 -1.66 4.18
C SER A 284 -8.14 -2.71 3.80
N PHE A 285 -8.67 -3.46 4.78
CA PHE A 285 -9.56 -4.62 4.58
C PHE A 285 -11.04 -4.26 4.69
N LEU A 286 -11.88 -5.16 4.18
CA LEU A 286 -13.31 -5.13 4.44
C LEU A 286 -13.58 -5.75 5.82
N ILE A 287 -14.15 -4.95 6.69
CA ILE A 287 -14.80 -5.42 7.90
C ILE A 287 -16.12 -6.07 7.46
N ASP A 288 -16.36 -7.29 7.92
CA ASP A 288 -17.53 -8.09 7.63
C ASP A 288 -18.72 -7.75 8.54
N GLU A 289 -18.45 -7.45 9.82
CA GLU A 289 -19.47 -7.16 10.82
C GLU A 289 -19.02 -6.12 11.85
N LEU A 290 -19.94 -5.30 12.32
CA LEU A 290 -19.74 -4.38 13.44
C LEU A 290 -20.94 -4.41 14.39
N GLY A 291 -20.66 -4.55 15.68
CA GLY A 291 -21.60 -4.20 16.74
C GLY A 291 -21.26 -2.82 17.29
N MET A 292 -22.16 -1.87 17.08
CA MET A 292 -22.01 -0.47 17.45
C MET A 292 -22.96 -0.11 18.58
N ASP A 293 -22.45 0.59 19.59
CA ASP A 293 -23.20 1.01 20.77
C ASP A 293 -23.49 2.50 20.72
N PHE A 294 -24.74 2.88 20.95
CA PHE A 294 -25.21 4.25 20.95
C PHE A 294 -26.05 4.55 22.20
N ILE A 295 -26.12 5.82 22.56
CA ILE A 295 -27.09 6.35 23.52
C ILE A 295 -27.85 7.50 22.88
N VAL A 296 -29.04 7.79 23.40
CA VAL A 296 -29.79 8.99 23.05
C VAL A 296 -29.88 9.87 24.28
N THR A 297 -29.39 11.10 24.16
CA THR A 297 -29.48 12.09 25.24
C THR A 297 -30.94 12.52 25.47
N PRO A 298 -31.30 13.09 26.63
CA PRO A 298 -32.63 13.64 26.87
C PRO A 298 -33.08 14.69 25.83
N ALA A 299 -32.13 15.36 25.18
CA ALA A 299 -32.38 16.32 24.10
C ALA A 299 -32.58 15.66 22.72
N GLY A 300 -32.66 14.32 22.65
CA GLY A 300 -32.85 13.56 21.40
C GLY A 300 -31.58 13.39 20.55
N ARG A 301 -30.40 13.79 21.03
CA ARG A 301 -29.15 13.60 20.26
C ARG A 301 -28.63 12.17 20.38
N ILE A 302 -28.29 11.57 19.25
CA ILE A 302 -27.64 10.25 19.16
C ILE A 302 -26.13 10.41 19.34
N LEU A 303 -25.57 9.73 20.34
CA LEU A 303 -24.12 9.69 20.58
C LEU A 303 -23.60 8.27 20.42
N PHE A 304 -22.55 8.13 19.63
CA PHE A 304 -21.78 6.90 19.44
C PHE A 304 -20.82 6.67 20.60
N LEU A 305 -20.87 5.47 21.20
CA LEU A 305 -20.03 5.08 22.33
C LEU A 305 -18.79 4.29 21.88
N GLU A 306 -19.01 3.23 21.11
CA GLU A 306 -17.97 2.30 20.65
C GLU A 306 -18.45 1.36 19.53
N ALA A 307 -17.50 0.76 18.82
CA ALA A 307 -17.74 -0.31 17.85
C ALA A 307 -16.81 -1.50 18.13
N ASN A 308 -17.31 -2.71 17.91
CA ASN A 308 -16.57 -3.95 18.12
C ASN A 308 -16.85 -4.93 16.98
N ILE A 309 -15.83 -5.71 16.59
CA ILE A 309 -16.03 -6.88 15.71
C ILE A 309 -16.51 -8.11 16.51
N SER A 310 -17.07 -9.09 15.81
CA SER A 310 -17.58 -10.33 16.40
C SER A 310 -18.47 -10.06 17.63
N PRO A 311 -19.53 -9.25 17.48
CA PRO A 311 -20.42 -8.92 18.59
C PRO A 311 -21.14 -10.17 19.13
N GLN A 312 -21.65 -10.05 20.35
CA GLN A 312 -22.51 -11.08 20.93
C GLN A 312 -23.86 -11.09 20.20
N THR A 313 -24.31 -12.27 19.79
CA THR A 313 -25.51 -12.43 18.95
C THR A 313 -26.47 -13.49 19.45
N GLN A 314 -26.43 -13.81 20.75
CA GLN A 314 -27.28 -14.81 21.40
C GLN A 314 -28.78 -14.66 21.09
N PHE A 315 -29.26 -13.46 20.78
CA PHE A 315 -30.68 -13.19 20.52
C PHE A 315 -31.05 -13.06 19.03
N HIS A 316 -30.09 -13.28 18.12
CA HIS A 316 -30.28 -13.13 16.68
C HIS A 316 -29.26 -13.93 15.85
N GLU A 317 -28.88 -15.14 16.29
CA GLU A 317 -27.89 -16.00 15.59
C GLU A 317 -28.34 -16.35 14.17
N GLN A 318 -29.63 -16.60 13.94
CA GLN A 318 -30.15 -16.90 12.60
C GLN A 318 -29.91 -15.74 11.62
N ALA A 319 -30.32 -14.53 11.99
CA ALA A 319 -30.14 -13.34 11.15
C ALA A 319 -28.65 -13.04 10.88
N ARG A 320 -27.79 -13.29 11.88
CA ARG A 320 -26.33 -13.19 11.70
C ARG A 320 -25.80 -14.23 10.71
N ALA A 321 -26.19 -15.49 10.88
CA ALA A 321 -25.73 -16.59 10.04
C ALA A 321 -26.14 -16.39 8.59
N GLU A 322 -27.36 -15.92 8.34
CA GLU A 322 -27.85 -15.59 6.99
C GLU A 322 -26.90 -14.61 6.28
N ARG A 323 -26.61 -13.47 6.91
CA ARG A 323 -25.70 -12.45 6.36
C ARG A 323 -24.27 -12.95 6.23
N ALA A 324 -23.78 -13.68 7.24
CA ALA A 324 -22.41 -14.21 7.23
C ALA A 324 -22.19 -15.19 6.08
N ILE A 325 -23.17 -16.06 5.79
CA ILE A 325 -23.12 -16.97 4.64
C ILE A 325 -23.20 -16.18 3.34
N GLU A 326 -24.14 -15.25 3.18
CA GLU A 326 -24.23 -14.40 1.97
C GLU A 326 -22.90 -13.69 1.66
N TYR A 327 -22.31 -13.07 2.68
CA TYR A 327 -21.05 -12.37 2.54
C TYR A 327 -19.87 -13.32 2.25
N ALA A 328 -19.83 -14.49 2.88
CA ALA A 328 -18.84 -15.51 2.56
C ALA A 328 -18.94 -15.93 1.07
N GLN A 329 -20.16 -16.08 0.53
CA GLN A 329 -20.36 -16.38 -0.88
C GLN A 329 -19.88 -15.23 -1.79
N TYR A 330 -20.11 -13.98 -1.40
CA TYR A 330 -19.58 -12.81 -2.10
C TYR A 330 -18.04 -12.82 -2.13
N VAL A 331 -17.39 -13.04 -0.97
CA VAL A 331 -15.94 -13.08 -0.85
C VAL A 331 -15.33 -14.23 -1.66
N ALA A 332 -15.95 -15.41 -1.62
CA ALA A 332 -15.54 -16.56 -2.44
C ALA A 332 -15.55 -16.22 -3.94
N LYS A 333 -16.63 -15.59 -4.42
CA LYS A 333 -16.73 -15.16 -5.82
C LYS A 333 -15.69 -14.10 -6.16
N ALA A 334 -15.53 -13.07 -5.34
CA ALA A 334 -14.52 -12.02 -5.56
C ALA A 334 -13.09 -12.59 -5.62
N GLY A 335 -12.80 -13.61 -4.79
CA GLY A 335 -11.53 -14.34 -4.82
C GLY A 335 -11.31 -15.19 -6.08
N GLN A 336 -12.37 -15.54 -6.82
CA GLN A 336 -12.33 -16.35 -8.04
C GLN A 336 -12.31 -15.52 -9.35
N VAL A 337 -12.50 -14.19 -9.30
CA VAL A 337 -12.89 -13.37 -10.48
C VAL A 337 -11.73 -12.72 -11.26
N ALA A 338 -10.46 -12.83 -10.86
CA ALA A 338 -9.40 -12.36 -11.75
C ALA A 338 -9.11 -13.45 -12.81
N PRO A 339 -9.32 -13.18 -14.12
CA PRO A 339 -8.87 -14.12 -15.14
C PRO A 339 -7.35 -14.25 -15.04
N HIS A 340 -6.86 -15.47 -14.85
CA HIS A 340 -5.44 -15.76 -14.99
C HIS A 340 -5.07 -15.69 -16.49
N PRO A 341 -3.94 -15.07 -16.84
CA PRO A 341 -2.93 -14.50 -15.94
C PRO A 341 -3.26 -13.09 -15.44
N VAL A 342 -2.80 -12.77 -14.22
CA VAL A 342 -2.89 -11.47 -13.57
C VAL A 342 -1.51 -10.81 -13.54
N ILE A 343 -1.40 -9.63 -14.12
CA ILE A 343 -0.19 -8.80 -14.08
C ILE A 343 -0.44 -7.63 -13.15
N ALA A 344 0.50 -7.32 -12.27
CA ALA A 344 0.43 -6.09 -11.48
C ALA A 344 1.65 -5.20 -11.67
N MET A 345 1.44 -3.91 -11.83
CA MET A 345 2.51 -2.93 -11.91
C MET A 345 2.74 -2.28 -10.54
N LEU A 346 3.94 -2.46 -9.99
CA LEU A 346 4.36 -1.83 -8.74
C LEU A 346 4.98 -0.46 -9.02
N THR A 347 4.31 0.63 -8.63
CA THR A 347 4.81 2.01 -8.79
C THR A 347 4.28 2.95 -7.70
N ASN A 348 5.04 3.99 -7.37
CA ASN A 348 4.60 5.10 -6.51
C ASN A 348 4.68 6.47 -7.21
N ASP A 349 4.96 6.51 -8.51
CA ASP A 349 5.15 7.75 -9.25
C ASP A 349 3.88 8.09 -10.06
N PRO A 350 3.23 9.24 -9.79
CA PRO A 350 2.04 9.68 -10.52
C PRO A 350 2.22 9.78 -12.04
N SER A 351 3.44 10.02 -12.53
CA SER A 351 3.73 10.11 -13.97
C SER A 351 3.59 8.79 -14.71
N ASP A 352 3.60 7.65 -14.00
CA ASP A 352 3.44 6.33 -14.62
C ASP A 352 1.97 6.01 -14.97
N LYS A 353 0.99 6.85 -14.63
CA LYS A 353 -0.44 6.58 -14.91
C LYS A 353 -0.74 6.32 -16.39
N GLN A 354 -0.10 7.06 -17.30
CA GLN A 354 -0.27 6.87 -18.74
C GLN A 354 0.31 5.52 -19.19
N LEU A 355 1.46 5.12 -18.63
CA LEU A 355 2.07 3.81 -18.86
C LEU A 355 1.20 2.68 -18.30
N ALA A 356 0.66 2.84 -17.09
CA ALA A 356 -0.25 1.88 -16.51
C ALA A 356 -1.50 1.69 -17.38
N ALA A 357 -2.03 2.76 -17.98
CA ALA A 357 -3.19 2.65 -18.88
C ALA A 357 -2.83 1.88 -20.15
N ALA A 358 -1.68 2.18 -20.77
CA ALA A 358 -1.16 1.42 -21.91
C ALA A 358 -0.93 -0.06 -21.57
N CYS A 359 -0.39 -0.36 -20.38
CA CYS A 359 -0.24 -1.71 -19.85
C CYS A 359 -1.59 -2.42 -19.69
N ALA A 360 -2.63 -1.73 -19.22
CA ALA A 360 -3.97 -2.31 -19.10
C ALA A 360 -4.56 -2.70 -20.47
N TYR A 361 -4.43 -1.84 -21.48
CA TYR A 361 -4.86 -2.17 -22.85
C TYR A 361 -4.07 -3.33 -23.45
N SER A 362 -2.75 -3.34 -23.29
CA SER A 362 -1.88 -4.42 -23.76
C SER A 362 -2.17 -5.74 -23.03
N ALA A 363 -2.44 -5.71 -21.72
CA ALA A 363 -2.84 -6.90 -20.95
C ALA A 363 -4.17 -7.47 -21.44
N LYS A 364 -5.17 -6.62 -21.67
CA LYS A 364 -6.46 -7.02 -22.25
C LYS A 364 -6.28 -7.67 -23.62
N TRP A 365 -5.41 -7.12 -24.48
CA TRP A 365 -5.07 -7.71 -25.79
C TRP A 365 -4.42 -9.09 -25.68
N ASN A 366 -3.67 -9.34 -24.59
CA ASN A 366 -3.01 -10.61 -24.31
C ASN A 366 -3.85 -11.55 -23.40
N ASN A 367 -5.16 -11.31 -23.28
CA ASN A 367 -6.08 -12.09 -22.42
C ASN A 367 -5.62 -12.18 -20.95
N ALA A 368 -5.07 -11.09 -20.42
CA ALA A 368 -4.59 -10.98 -19.05
C ALA A 368 -5.34 -9.88 -18.28
N ALA A 369 -5.52 -10.08 -16.97
CA ALA A 369 -5.93 -9.01 -16.07
C ALA A 369 -4.75 -8.09 -15.74
N PHE A 370 -5.02 -6.81 -15.52
CA PHE A 370 -4.02 -5.84 -15.10
C PHE A 370 -4.55 -4.88 -14.04
N TYR A 371 -3.68 -4.57 -13.08
CA TYR A 371 -3.85 -3.44 -12.18
C TYR A 371 -2.49 -2.84 -11.82
N TYR A 372 -2.45 -1.59 -11.38
CA TYR A 372 -1.26 -1.05 -10.72
C TYR A 372 -1.51 -0.86 -9.23
N PHE A 373 -0.44 -0.80 -8.44
CA PHE A 373 -0.51 -0.59 -6.99
C PHE A 373 0.76 0.08 -6.47
N ALA A 374 0.64 0.78 -5.34
CA ALA A 374 1.76 1.35 -4.61
C ALA A 374 2.23 0.42 -3.48
N PRO A 375 3.46 0.61 -2.95
CA PRO A 375 3.96 -0.18 -1.83
C PRO A 375 2.99 -0.33 -0.64
N HIS A 376 2.30 0.76 -0.27
CA HIS A 376 1.38 0.77 0.86
C HIS A 376 0.03 0.06 0.58
N ASP A 377 -0.24 -0.31 -0.67
CA ASP A 377 -1.46 -1.03 -1.08
C ASP A 377 -1.31 -2.56 -0.93
N VAL A 378 -0.12 -3.06 -0.58
CA VAL A 378 0.11 -4.50 -0.38
C VAL A 378 -0.34 -4.90 1.02
N HIS A 379 -1.30 -5.80 1.07
CA HIS A 379 -1.85 -6.32 2.32
C HIS A 379 -1.55 -7.82 2.42
N ALA A 380 -0.28 -8.14 2.66
CA ALA A 380 0.25 -9.49 2.68
C ALA A 380 -0.55 -10.45 3.58
N GLU A 381 -0.92 -9.97 4.77
CA GLU A 381 -1.72 -10.71 5.76
C GLU A 381 -3.15 -11.04 5.31
N LEU A 382 -3.64 -10.29 4.32
CA LEU A 382 -5.02 -10.28 3.87
C LEU A 382 -5.15 -10.82 2.44
N ARG A 383 -4.01 -11.17 1.81
CA ARG A 383 -3.90 -11.78 0.49
C ARG A 383 -4.52 -11.03 -0.67
N TYR A 384 -4.71 -9.74 -0.50
CA TYR A 384 -5.05 -8.90 -1.63
C TYR A 384 -4.11 -7.71 -1.68
N ILE A 385 -4.10 -7.10 -2.84
CA ILE A 385 -3.49 -5.82 -3.10
C ILE A 385 -4.63 -4.88 -3.44
N LYS A 386 -4.63 -3.69 -2.84
CA LYS A 386 -5.54 -2.62 -3.27
C LYS A 386 -5.02 -2.12 -4.62
N GLY A 387 -5.45 -2.75 -5.69
CA GLY A 387 -5.06 -2.41 -7.05
C GLY A 387 -5.98 -1.37 -7.67
N TYR A 388 -5.48 -0.63 -8.64
CA TYR A 388 -6.26 0.26 -9.48
C TYR A 388 -6.42 -0.40 -10.84
N VAL A 389 -7.65 -0.75 -11.20
CA VAL A 389 -8.04 -1.40 -12.46
C VAL A 389 -8.63 -0.34 -13.39
N LEU A 390 -8.27 -0.37 -14.67
CA LEU A 390 -8.80 0.57 -15.66
C LEU A 390 -10.11 0.04 -16.24
N GLU A 391 -11.21 0.76 -16.03
CA GLU A 391 -12.56 0.40 -16.48
C GLU A 391 -13.23 1.64 -17.09
N ASP A 392 -13.77 1.51 -18.30
CA ASP A 392 -14.38 2.61 -19.06
C ASP A 392 -13.54 3.90 -19.15
N GLY A 393 -12.21 3.75 -19.11
CA GLY A 393 -11.25 4.86 -19.16
C GLY A 393 -10.90 5.48 -17.81
N GLU A 394 -11.52 5.03 -16.72
CA GLU A 394 -11.31 5.53 -15.36
C GLU A 394 -10.60 4.48 -14.48
N TRP A 395 -9.83 4.97 -13.51
CA TRP A 395 -9.13 4.09 -12.56
C TRP A 395 -9.98 3.83 -11.33
N GLU A 396 -10.41 2.58 -11.18
CA GLU A 396 -11.19 2.13 -10.03
C GLU A 396 -10.32 1.35 -9.05
N ALA A 397 -10.35 1.73 -7.77
CA ALA A 397 -9.71 0.95 -6.73
C ALA A 397 -10.50 -0.34 -6.47
N ARG A 398 -9.84 -1.50 -6.54
CA ARG A 398 -10.42 -2.83 -6.34
C ARG A 398 -9.52 -3.71 -5.45
N TYR A 399 -10.15 -4.67 -4.80
CA TYR A 399 -9.45 -5.79 -4.17
C TYR A 399 -8.95 -6.71 -5.27
N CYS A 400 -7.63 -6.73 -5.47
CA CYS A 400 -7.02 -7.56 -6.49
C CYS A 400 -6.27 -8.73 -5.81
N PRO A 401 -6.34 -9.95 -6.37
CA PRO A 401 -5.52 -11.05 -5.88
C PRO A 401 -4.04 -10.74 -6.11
N PHE A 402 -3.17 -11.46 -5.41
CA PHE A 402 -1.75 -11.42 -5.71
C PHE A 402 -1.52 -11.78 -7.20
N PRO A 403 -0.64 -11.06 -7.89
CA PRO A 403 -0.43 -11.24 -9.31
C PRO A 403 0.40 -12.48 -9.60
N ASP A 404 0.28 -13.01 -10.81
CA ASP A 404 1.16 -14.06 -11.32
C ASP A 404 2.54 -13.49 -11.69
N VAL A 405 2.63 -12.19 -12.00
CA VAL A 405 3.88 -11.49 -12.28
C VAL A 405 3.79 -10.01 -11.93
N VAL A 406 4.88 -9.46 -11.39
CA VAL A 406 5.00 -8.04 -11.08
C VAL A 406 5.84 -7.32 -12.14
N TYR A 407 5.24 -6.34 -12.83
CA TYR A 407 6.01 -5.31 -13.53
C TYR A 407 6.58 -4.33 -12.50
N ASP A 408 7.86 -4.50 -12.16
CA ASP A 408 8.53 -3.68 -11.15
C ASP A 408 9.03 -2.37 -11.76
N ARG A 409 8.17 -1.36 -11.69
CA ARG A 409 8.50 0.00 -12.10
C ARG A 409 9.19 0.80 -10.99
N LEU A 410 8.95 0.42 -9.73
CA LEU A 410 9.55 1.02 -8.55
C LEU A 410 11.07 0.80 -8.47
N LYS A 411 11.54 -0.40 -8.84
CA LYS A 411 12.96 -0.80 -8.89
C LYS A 411 13.74 -0.46 -7.61
N ALA A 412 13.13 -0.74 -6.46
CA ALA A 412 13.66 -0.40 -5.15
C ALA A 412 13.97 -1.61 -4.27
N ARG A 413 14.18 -2.80 -4.87
CA ARG A 413 14.55 -4.02 -4.15
C ARG A 413 15.81 -3.81 -3.32
N GLY A 414 15.85 -4.35 -2.09
CA GLY A 414 16.97 -4.13 -1.18
C GLY A 414 17.01 -2.77 -0.48
N ASN A 415 16.08 -1.85 -0.80
CA ASN A 415 15.86 -0.65 0.00
C ASN A 415 15.04 -1.00 1.25
N THR A 416 15.54 -0.63 2.43
CA THR A 416 14.92 -0.93 3.73
C THR A 416 13.53 -0.32 3.91
N ILE A 417 13.19 0.76 3.20
CA ILE A 417 11.86 1.38 3.25
C ILE A 417 10.79 0.49 2.59
N TYR A 418 11.19 -0.30 1.59
CA TYR A 418 10.26 -1.10 0.78
C TYR A 418 10.41 -2.61 1.02
N SER A 419 11.18 -3.02 2.04
CA SER A 419 11.47 -4.44 2.32
C SER A 419 10.21 -5.27 2.46
N ASP A 420 9.21 -4.75 3.16
CA ASP A 420 7.99 -5.49 3.49
C ASP A 420 7.18 -5.87 2.24
N VAL A 421 7.19 -5.01 1.23
CA VAL A 421 6.47 -5.23 -0.05
C VAL A 421 7.17 -6.28 -0.90
N TYR A 422 8.49 -6.19 -1.02
CA TYR A 422 9.27 -7.19 -1.74
C TYR A 422 9.25 -8.55 -1.02
N GLU A 423 9.23 -8.57 0.30
CA GLU A 423 9.11 -9.79 1.10
C GLU A 423 7.71 -10.42 0.99
N ALA A 424 6.66 -9.59 0.95
CA ALA A 424 5.29 -10.04 0.70
C ALA A 424 5.14 -10.70 -0.68
N LEU A 425 5.88 -10.19 -1.67
CA LEU A 425 5.83 -10.64 -3.07
C LEU A 425 6.97 -11.60 -3.45
N ARG A 426 7.75 -12.11 -2.48
CA ARG A 426 8.98 -12.89 -2.74
C ARG A 426 8.81 -14.14 -3.61
N HIS A 427 7.60 -14.68 -3.69
CA HIS A 427 7.26 -15.87 -4.48
C HIS A 427 6.66 -15.53 -5.85
N VAL A 428 6.45 -14.25 -6.14
CA VAL A 428 5.96 -13.78 -7.44
C VAL A 428 7.18 -13.40 -8.30
N PRO A 429 7.25 -13.79 -9.58
CA PRO A 429 8.30 -13.33 -10.48
C PRO A 429 8.20 -11.83 -10.76
N PHE A 430 9.35 -11.16 -10.89
CA PHE A 430 9.45 -9.74 -11.20
C PHE A 430 10.09 -9.56 -12.58
N THR A 431 9.64 -8.55 -13.34
CA THR A 431 10.27 -8.20 -14.63
C THR A 431 11.71 -7.70 -14.45
N ASP A 432 12.04 -7.07 -13.32
CA ASP A 432 13.39 -6.64 -12.93
C ASP A 432 13.69 -7.17 -11.52
N GLU A 433 14.80 -7.88 -11.36
CA GLU A 433 15.20 -8.51 -10.10
C GLU A 433 16.42 -7.85 -9.47
N ARG A 434 16.95 -6.78 -10.07
CA ARG A 434 18.11 -6.08 -9.53
C ARG A 434 17.79 -5.45 -8.18
N ASN A 435 18.78 -5.45 -7.29
CA ASN A 435 18.77 -4.54 -6.16
C ASN A 435 18.76 -3.09 -6.67
N GLY A 436 17.95 -2.26 -6.03
CA GLY A 436 17.83 -0.85 -6.31
C GLY A 436 19.17 -0.13 -6.16
N GLY A 437 19.31 0.98 -6.89
CA GLY A 437 20.56 1.72 -6.99
C GLY A 437 21.02 1.87 -8.44
N SER A 438 21.95 2.80 -8.67
CA SER A 438 22.52 3.01 -10.01
C SER A 438 23.89 2.34 -10.10
N PHE A 439 24.14 1.63 -11.20
CA PHE A 439 25.51 1.29 -11.56
C PHE A 439 26.31 2.58 -11.78
N SER A 440 27.58 2.57 -11.39
CA SER A 440 28.46 3.68 -11.74
C SER A 440 28.72 3.68 -13.24
N LYS A 441 28.85 4.87 -13.84
CA LYS A 441 29.15 5.03 -15.27
C LYS A 441 30.43 4.30 -15.66
N LYS A 442 31.46 4.38 -14.80
CA LYS A 442 32.72 3.63 -14.95
C LYS A 442 32.45 2.13 -15.07
N LYS A 443 31.64 1.55 -14.18
CA LYS A 443 31.36 0.11 -14.20
C LYS A 443 30.64 -0.34 -15.48
N ILE A 444 29.72 0.48 -15.99
CA ILE A 444 29.06 0.21 -17.27
C ILE A 444 30.05 0.25 -18.43
N TYR A 445 30.95 1.23 -18.47
CA TYR A 445 31.94 1.28 -19.55
C TYR A 445 32.93 0.14 -19.50
N GLU A 446 33.42 -0.24 -18.31
CA GLU A 446 34.25 -1.44 -18.13
C GLU A 446 33.54 -2.69 -18.70
N ILE A 447 32.23 -2.84 -18.45
CA ILE A 447 31.44 -3.93 -19.04
C ILE A 447 31.44 -3.82 -20.57
N LEU A 448 31.22 -2.64 -21.14
CA LEU A 448 31.14 -2.46 -22.59
C LEU A 448 32.50 -2.62 -23.30
N GLU A 449 33.61 -2.32 -22.62
CA GLU A 449 34.98 -2.51 -23.14
C GLU A 449 35.33 -3.98 -23.39
N ASP A 450 34.70 -4.91 -22.66
CA ASP A 450 34.88 -6.36 -22.86
C ASP A 450 34.38 -6.85 -24.24
N ASN A 451 33.68 -6.00 -25.01
CA ASN A 451 33.26 -6.27 -26.38
C ASN A 451 33.94 -5.28 -27.35
N ALA A 452 34.76 -5.81 -28.27
CA ALA A 452 35.55 -4.99 -29.20
C ALA A 452 34.71 -4.07 -30.10
N GLU A 453 33.50 -4.49 -30.48
CA GLU A 453 32.60 -3.67 -31.30
C GLU A 453 31.96 -2.56 -30.46
N LEU A 454 31.47 -2.86 -29.26
CA LEU A 454 30.91 -1.86 -28.33
C LEU A 454 31.96 -0.85 -27.86
N ALA A 455 33.20 -1.28 -27.64
CA ALA A 455 34.32 -0.41 -27.28
C ALA A 455 34.54 0.70 -28.32
N SER A 456 34.25 0.45 -29.59
CA SER A 456 34.38 1.46 -30.66
C SER A 456 33.33 2.58 -30.57
N TYR A 457 32.19 2.33 -29.91
CA TYR A 457 31.14 3.33 -29.67
C TYR A 457 31.32 4.07 -28.34
N LEU A 458 32.24 3.65 -27.48
CA LEU A 458 32.45 4.31 -26.20
C LEU A 458 33.08 5.68 -26.40
N ILE A 459 32.48 6.68 -25.75
CA ILE A 459 33.12 7.98 -25.61
C ILE A 459 34.44 7.79 -24.86
N PRO A 460 35.57 8.33 -25.35
CA PRO A 460 36.82 8.28 -24.60
C PRO A 460 36.62 8.83 -23.20
N TYR A 461 37.03 8.07 -22.20
CA TYR A 461 36.85 8.42 -20.79
C TYR A 461 38.05 7.98 -19.94
N SER A 462 38.17 8.56 -18.76
CA SER A 462 39.11 8.11 -17.73
C SER A 462 38.54 8.41 -16.34
N ALA A 463 39.03 7.69 -15.32
CA ALA A 463 38.71 7.99 -13.94
C ALA A 463 39.49 9.23 -13.46
N VAL A 464 38.84 10.10 -12.70
CA VAL A 464 39.50 11.29 -12.11
C VAL A 464 40.20 10.87 -10.82
N GLU A 465 41.42 10.33 -10.98
CA GLU A 465 42.22 9.80 -9.87
C GLU A 465 43.55 10.55 -9.71
N ARG A 466 44.26 10.86 -10.80
CA ARG A 466 45.54 11.56 -10.77
C ARG A 466 45.55 12.79 -11.67
N VAL A 467 46.10 13.89 -11.17
CA VAL A 467 46.19 15.17 -11.89
C VAL A 467 46.89 15.01 -13.24
N GLN A 468 48.03 14.31 -13.27
CA GLN A 468 48.83 14.12 -14.48
C GLN A 468 48.07 13.35 -15.57
N GLU A 469 47.27 12.36 -15.19
CA GLU A 469 46.47 11.56 -16.13
C GLU A 469 45.34 12.40 -16.74
N ILE A 470 44.75 13.30 -15.95
CA ILE A 470 43.70 14.22 -16.41
C ILE A 470 44.26 15.31 -17.33
N LEU A 471 45.43 15.84 -17.01
CA LEU A 471 46.14 16.76 -17.90
C LEU A 471 46.45 16.09 -19.25
N ALA A 472 47.04 14.89 -19.23
CA ALA A 472 47.34 14.12 -20.43
C ALA A 472 46.07 13.80 -21.26
N PHE A 473 44.96 13.50 -20.58
CA PHE A 473 43.67 13.28 -21.24
C PHE A 473 43.19 14.54 -21.97
N ILE A 474 43.27 15.72 -21.34
CA ILE A 474 42.87 16.99 -21.94
C ILE A 474 43.81 17.39 -23.08
N ASP A 475 45.12 17.16 -22.94
CA ASP A 475 46.09 17.45 -24.00
C ASP A 475 45.85 16.56 -25.23
N THR A 476 45.38 15.33 -25.02
CA THR A 476 45.04 14.38 -26.09
C THR A 476 43.70 14.71 -26.77
N TYR A 477 42.66 15.01 -25.99
CA TYR A 477 41.29 15.10 -26.49
C TYR A 477 40.73 16.53 -26.57
N GLY A 478 41.45 17.52 -26.04
CA GLY A 478 41.03 18.91 -25.98
C GLY A 478 39.88 19.12 -24.99
N THR A 479 38.81 19.78 -25.46
CA THR A 479 37.64 20.04 -24.62
C THR A 479 37.10 18.74 -24.03
N SER A 480 36.90 18.75 -22.71
CA SER A 480 36.53 17.56 -21.93
C SER A 480 35.45 17.89 -20.90
N ILE A 481 34.71 16.88 -20.47
CA ILE A 481 33.66 16.99 -19.46
C ILE A 481 34.06 16.15 -18.25
N ILE A 482 34.09 16.76 -17.07
CA ILE A 482 34.21 16.05 -15.79
C ILE A 482 32.82 15.96 -15.16
N LYS A 483 32.42 14.76 -14.73
CA LYS A 483 31.10 14.52 -14.13
C LYS A 483 31.12 13.42 -13.07
N PRO A 484 30.19 13.44 -12.10
CA PRO A 484 30.04 12.34 -11.15
C PRO A 484 29.73 11.02 -11.88
N SER A 485 30.34 9.94 -11.41
CA SER A 485 30.16 8.57 -11.90
C SER A 485 28.80 8.00 -11.47
N ILE A 486 28.23 8.51 -10.38
CA ILE A 486 26.86 8.24 -9.91
C ILE A 486 26.16 9.59 -9.75
N GLY A 487 24.99 9.74 -10.37
CA GLY A 487 24.21 10.97 -10.34
C GLY A 487 23.31 11.12 -11.57
N SER A 488 22.31 12.01 -11.45
CA SER A 488 21.29 12.28 -12.47
C SER A 488 21.17 13.78 -12.77
N PHE A 489 20.48 14.12 -13.87
CA PHE A 489 20.10 15.49 -14.24
C PHE A 489 21.25 16.49 -14.46
N GLY A 490 22.45 16.00 -14.80
CA GLY A 490 23.58 16.84 -15.16
C GLY A 490 24.14 17.72 -14.02
N ASN A 491 23.80 17.41 -12.77
CA ASN A 491 24.35 18.10 -11.60
C ASN A 491 25.84 17.77 -11.42
N GLY A 492 26.65 18.78 -11.14
CA GLY A 492 28.10 18.62 -10.93
C GLY A 492 28.92 18.42 -12.21
N ILE A 493 28.36 18.75 -13.38
CA ILE A 493 29.10 18.72 -14.65
C ILE A 493 30.01 19.94 -14.75
N ILE A 494 31.27 19.69 -15.11
CA ILE A 494 32.30 20.70 -15.35
C ILE A 494 32.81 20.51 -16.78
N VAL A 495 32.76 21.56 -17.60
CA VAL A 495 33.37 21.54 -18.94
C VAL A 495 34.73 22.23 -18.86
N VAL A 496 35.77 21.57 -19.34
CA VAL A 496 37.16 22.04 -19.27
C VAL A 496 37.73 22.15 -20.68
N GLN A 497 38.44 23.24 -20.95
CA GLN A 497 39.16 23.45 -22.21
C GLN A 497 40.54 24.06 -21.91
N ARG A 498 41.59 23.50 -22.51
CA ARG A 498 42.95 24.08 -22.46
C ARG A 498 42.97 25.41 -23.23
N GLU A 499 43.56 26.43 -22.63
CA GLU A 499 43.87 27.73 -23.24
C GLU A 499 45.39 27.99 -23.16
N GLN A 500 45.88 29.08 -23.78
CA GLN A 500 47.32 29.42 -23.81
C GLN A 500 47.93 29.56 -22.40
N ASP A 501 47.19 30.11 -21.45
CA ASP A 501 47.66 30.41 -20.08
C ASP A 501 46.90 29.63 -18.98
N GLY A 502 46.51 28.38 -19.27
CA GLY A 502 45.85 27.50 -18.31
C GLY A 502 44.58 26.85 -18.86
N PHE A 503 43.47 26.96 -18.11
CA PHE A 503 42.21 26.28 -18.41
C PHE A 503 41.01 27.22 -18.31
N ALA A 504 40.11 27.14 -19.30
CA ALA A 504 38.74 27.60 -19.17
C ALA A 504 37.89 26.48 -18.57
N VAL A 505 37.36 26.72 -17.37
CA VAL A 505 36.52 25.79 -16.61
C VAL A 505 35.12 26.39 -16.49
N LYS A 506 34.14 25.76 -17.16
CA LYS A 506 32.72 26.12 -17.05
C LYS A 506 32.03 25.19 -16.07
N ALA A 507 31.54 25.75 -14.96
CA ALA A 507 30.68 25.07 -14.00
C ALA A 507 29.38 25.87 -13.87
N HIS A 508 28.24 25.20 -14.09
CA HIS A 508 26.94 25.88 -14.25
C HIS A 508 27.00 26.98 -15.34
N GLU A 509 26.59 28.22 -15.04
CA GLU A 509 26.62 29.35 -15.97
C GLU A 509 27.92 30.17 -15.93
N HIS A 510 28.85 29.84 -15.03
CA HIS A 510 30.08 30.62 -14.84
C HIS A 510 31.25 29.97 -15.57
N VAL A 511 32.03 30.80 -16.27
CA VAL A 511 33.30 30.42 -16.89
C VAL A 511 34.42 31.03 -16.05
N HIS A 512 35.27 30.16 -15.49
CA HIS A 512 36.46 30.54 -14.75
C HIS A 512 37.69 30.27 -15.61
N LYS A 513 38.58 31.26 -15.73
CA LYS A 513 39.92 31.04 -16.26
C LYS A 513 40.84 30.78 -15.07
N ILE A 514 41.47 29.62 -15.05
CA ILE A 514 42.35 29.22 -13.95
C ILE A 514 43.69 28.74 -14.51
N ASN A 515 44.76 28.96 -13.76
CA ASN A 515 46.10 28.52 -14.14
C ASN A 515 46.29 27.00 -13.90
N ASP A 516 47.43 26.45 -14.33
CA ASP A 516 47.72 25.01 -14.21
C ASP A 516 47.76 24.53 -12.73
N GLU A 517 48.20 25.37 -11.79
CA GLU A 517 48.25 25.04 -10.36
C GLU A 517 46.85 24.95 -9.75
N GLU A 518 46.01 25.95 -10.01
CA GLU A 518 44.60 26.00 -9.59
C GLU A 518 43.81 24.83 -10.20
N PHE A 519 44.06 24.50 -11.47
CA PHE A 519 43.46 23.32 -12.10
C PHE A 519 43.91 22.03 -11.43
N GLY A 520 45.19 21.90 -11.07
CA GLY A 520 45.70 20.77 -10.30
C GLY A 520 45.01 20.61 -8.95
N GLN A 521 44.77 21.71 -8.24
CA GLN A 521 44.02 21.72 -6.98
C GLN A 521 42.55 21.28 -7.16
N LEU A 522 41.89 21.74 -8.23
CA LEU A 522 40.53 21.30 -8.58
C LEU A 522 40.48 19.79 -8.81
N ILE A 523 41.39 19.24 -9.61
CA ILE A 523 41.42 17.79 -9.88
C ILE A 523 41.74 17.00 -8.62
N PHE A 524 42.67 17.47 -7.78
CA PHE A 524 42.95 16.84 -6.49
C PHE A 524 41.71 16.81 -5.57
N MET A 525 40.95 17.90 -5.54
CA MET A 525 39.70 17.99 -4.78
C MET A 525 38.63 17.02 -5.33
N LEU A 526 38.49 16.89 -6.65
CA LEU A 526 37.55 15.95 -7.25
C LEU A 526 37.98 14.49 -7.03
N ALA A 527 39.27 14.20 -7.15
CA ALA A 527 39.83 12.87 -6.91
C ALA A 527 39.67 12.44 -5.45
N SER A 528 39.84 13.36 -4.48
CA SER A 528 39.69 13.04 -3.05
C SER A 528 38.24 12.73 -2.65
N LYS A 529 37.24 13.31 -3.33
CA LYS A 529 35.82 12.98 -3.17
C LYS A 529 35.46 11.59 -3.72
N LYS A 530 36.32 11.03 -4.58
CA LYS A 530 36.12 9.77 -5.34
C LYS A 530 34.89 9.81 -6.25
N GLY A 531 34.91 8.96 -7.29
CA GLY A 531 33.73 8.73 -8.12
C GLY A 531 33.43 9.82 -9.16
N PHE A 532 34.44 10.51 -9.69
CA PHE A 532 34.32 11.36 -10.88
C PHE A 532 34.98 10.68 -12.09
N ILE A 533 34.44 10.95 -13.28
CA ILE A 533 35.05 10.57 -14.56
C ILE A 533 35.26 11.80 -15.43
N ILE A 534 36.29 11.77 -16.27
CA ILE A 534 36.48 12.70 -17.38
C ILE A 534 36.09 12.01 -18.68
N GLN A 535 35.49 12.76 -19.60
CA GLN A 535 35.12 12.31 -20.93
C GLN A 535 35.52 13.32 -21.98
N LYS A 536 35.87 12.85 -23.18
CA LYS A 536 36.03 13.72 -24.35
C LYS A 536 34.73 14.47 -24.60
N PHE A 537 34.80 15.76 -24.91
CA PHE A 537 33.61 16.51 -25.34
C PHE A 537 33.28 16.14 -26.79
N ILE A 538 32.14 15.46 -26.99
CA ILE A 538 31.62 15.15 -28.33
C ILE A 538 30.65 16.26 -28.76
N ARG A 539 30.94 16.89 -29.90
CA ARG A 539 30.06 17.89 -30.53
C ARG A 539 28.90 17.22 -31.25
N SER A 540 27.87 16.88 -30.48
CA SER A 540 26.59 16.39 -30.98
C SER A 540 25.62 17.56 -31.10
N GLU A 541 25.68 18.25 -32.24
CA GLU A 541 24.99 19.52 -32.48
C GLU A 541 24.30 19.52 -33.85
N THR A 542 23.16 20.18 -33.95
CA THR A 542 22.50 20.46 -35.24
C THR A 542 23.35 21.39 -36.10
N ARG A 543 23.02 21.54 -37.38
CA ARG A 543 23.62 22.54 -38.30
C ARG A 543 23.56 23.97 -37.75
N ASN A 544 22.57 24.27 -36.92
CA ASN A 544 22.41 25.55 -36.24
C ASN A 544 23.11 25.61 -34.87
N ARG A 545 24.01 24.67 -34.58
CA ARG A 545 24.79 24.57 -33.33
C ARG A 545 23.96 24.39 -32.07
N LEU A 546 22.76 23.81 -32.20
CA LEU A 546 21.96 23.42 -31.03
C LEU A 546 22.41 22.03 -30.56
N PRO A 547 22.93 21.88 -29.33
CA PRO A 547 23.33 20.59 -28.80
C PRO A 547 22.15 19.63 -28.68
N PHE A 548 22.38 18.37 -29.01
CA PHE A 548 21.40 17.30 -28.85
C PHE A 548 22.04 16.01 -28.32
N HIS A 549 21.24 15.19 -27.64
CA HIS A 549 21.52 13.76 -27.46
C HIS A 549 20.28 12.97 -27.85
N ILE A 550 20.47 11.69 -28.15
CA ILE A 550 19.38 10.78 -28.50
C ILE A 550 19.28 9.74 -27.40
N ARG A 551 18.10 9.57 -26.82
CA ARG A 551 17.81 8.46 -25.91
C ARG A 551 17.24 7.29 -26.70
N LEU A 552 18.00 6.21 -26.73
CA LEU A 552 17.54 4.92 -27.25
C LEU A 552 16.88 4.16 -26.11
N HIS A 553 15.72 3.58 -26.35
CA HIS A 553 14.95 2.85 -25.34
C HIS A 553 14.75 1.40 -25.82
N LEU A 554 15.13 0.44 -24.97
CA LEU A 554 14.96 -0.98 -25.23
C LEU A 554 14.20 -1.65 -24.09
N VAL A 555 13.36 -2.61 -24.47
CA VAL A 555 12.52 -3.40 -23.55
C VAL A 555 12.55 -4.86 -23.99
N GLN A 556 12.61 -5.80 -23.06
CA GLN A 556 12.46 -7.22 -23.38
C GLN A 556 11.03 -7.52 -23.84
N ASN A 557 10.88 -8.40 -24.83
CA ASN A 557 9.58 -8.83 -25.34
C ASN A 557 9.20 -10.23 -24.85
N GLY A 558 8.02 -10.72 -25.22
CA GLY A 558 7.52 -12.05 -24.81
C GLY A 558 8.37 -13.25 -25.22
N SER A 559 9.39 -13.07 -26.07
CA SER A 559 10.38 -14.11 -26.39
C SER A 559 11.66 -14.03 -25.56
N GLY A 560 11.73 -13.08 -24.61
CA GLY A 560 12.93 -12.77 -23.83
C GLY A 560 13.99 -11.98 -24.62
N LYS A 561 13.71 -11.54 -25.84
CA LYS A 561 14.65 -10.76 -26.68
C LYS A 561 14.46 -9.26 -26.47
N TRP A 562 15.54 -8.50 -26.58
CA TRP A 562 15.51 -7.04 -26.56
C TRP A 562 14.86 -6.47 -27.83
N SER A 563 13.83 -5.64 -27.64
CA SER A 563 13.17 -4.87 -28.69
C SER A 563 13.58 -3.41 -28.60
N PHE A 564 13.91 -2.83 -29.75
CA PHE A 564 14.17 -1.39 -29.85
C PHE A 564 12.84 -0.64 -29.92
N ILE A 565 12.57 0.19 -28.92
CA ILE A 565 11.31 0.93 -28.78
C ILE A 565 11.38 2.27 -29.53
N SER A 566 12.47 3.02 -29.35
CA SER A 566 12.58 4.36 -29.96
C SER A 566 13.98 4.92 -29.92
N ALA A 567 14.27 5.81 -30.88
CA ALA A 567 15.29 6.85 -30.77
C ALA A 567 14.59 8.20 -30.50
N PHE A 568 14.81 8.79 -29.33
CA PHE A 568 14.15 10.03 -28.91
C PHE A 568 15.17 11.16 -28.71
N PRO A 569 15.28 12.10 -29.67
CA PRO A 569 16.16 13.24 -29.55
C PRO A 569 15.71 14.28 -28.53
N PHE A 570 16.66 14.76 -27.75
CA PHE A 570 16.51 15.91 -26.86
C PHE A 570 17.45 17.01 -27.31
N LEU A 571 16.94 18.23 -27.43
CA LEU A 571 17.69 19.41 -27.86
C LEU A 571 17.76 20.44 -26.74
N SER A 572 18.89 21.14 -26.66
CA SER A 572 18.98 22.42 -25.94
C SER A 572 18.46 23.52 -26.86
N THR A 573 17.56 24.38 -26.36
CA THR A 573 17.12 25.57 -27.14
C THR A 573 18.13 26.72 -27.05
N GLN A 574 19.22 26.52 -26.31
CA GLN A 574 20.30 27.47 -26.12
C GLN A 574 21.62 26.88 -26.63
N SER A 575 22.24 27.58 -27.58
CA SER A 575 23.50 27.16 -28.22
C SER A 575 24.70 27.19 -27.26
N GLU A 576 24.63 28.03 -26.24
CA GLU A 576 25.65 28.24 -25.22
C GLU A 576 25.65 27.17 -24.12
N HIS A 577 24.56 26.38 -24.04
CA HIS A 577 24.42 25.25 -23.12
C HIS A 577 24.87 23.94 -23.78
N LYS A 578 26.16 23.65 -23.62
CA LYS A 578 26.84 22.47 -24.18
C LYS A 578 26.32 21.11 -23.67
N VAL A 579 25.46 21.07 -22.65
CA VAL A 579 24.90 19.83 -22.08
C VAL A 579 23.38 19.95 -21.92
N VAL A 580 22.67 19.06 -22.61
CA VAL A 580 21.19 19.08 -22.77
C VAL A 580 20.42 18.61 -21.53
N ASN A 581 21.06 17.84 -20.64
CA ASN A 581 20.40 17.29 -19.45
C ASN A 581 20.47 18.21 -18.21
N HIS A 582 20.93 19.47 -18.35
CA HIS A 582 21.03 20.45 -17.26
C HIS A 582 19.77 21.32 -17.15
N ALA A 583 19.33 21.68 -15.93
CA ALA A 583 18.11 22.45 -15.67
C ALA A 583 18.04 23.80 -16.43
N GLY A 584 19.17 24.46 -16.67
CA GLY A 584 19.25 25.72 -17.42
C GLY A 584 19.13 25.60 -18.94
N SER A 585 19.15 24.40 -19.54
CA SER A 585 19.23 24.22 -21.01
C SER A 585 17.92 24.42 -21.79
N LEU A 586 16.81 24.74 -21.11
CA LEU A 586 15.46 24.89 -21.70
C LEU A 586 15.18 23.80 -22.75
N ARG A 587 15.04 22.56 -22.26
CA ARG A 587 15.01 21.34 -23.06
C ARG A 587 13.79 21.26 -23.97
N ALA A 588 14.03 21.05 -25.27
CA ALA A 588 13.02 20.66 -26.25
C ALA A 588 13.19 19.18 -26.65
N PHE A 589 12.15 18.59 -27.22
CA PHE A 589 12.17 17.23 -27.76
C PHE A 589 11.56 17.19 -29.15
N THR A 590 11.98 16.21 -29.95
CA THR A 590 11.49 15.99 -31.33
C THR A 590 11.51 14.50 -31.66
N THR A 591 11.17 14.12 -32.89
CA THR A 591 11.23 12.73 -33.37
C THR A 591 12.56 12.45 -34.06
N TRP A 592 12.93 11.16 -34.13
CA TRP A 592 14.03 10.71 -34.96
C TRP A 592 13.86 11.16 -36.42
N ASP A 593 12.69 10.90 -37.02
CA ASP A 593 12.36 11.29 -38.41
C ASP A 593 12.59 12.78 -38.69
N TRP A 594 12.29 13.65 -37.73
CA TRP A 594 12.57 15.06 -37.90
C TRP A 594 14.07 15.34 -37.85
N LEU A 595 14.79 14.81 -36.85
CA LEU A 595 16.23 15.03 -36.71
C LEU A 595 17.00 14.45 -37.91
N SER A 596 16.68 13.24 -38.34
CA SER A 596 17.34 12.53 -39.44
C SER A 596 17.20 13.27 -40.76
N ARG A 597 16.00 13.73 -41.13
CA ARG A 597 15.78 14.44 -42.40
C ARG A 597 16.49 15.79 -42.49
N HIS A 598 16.61 16.49 -41.36
CA HIS A 598 17.19 17.84 -41.35
C HIS A 598 18.70 17.81 -41.15
N GLU A 599 19.19 16.94 -40.28
CA GLU A 599 20.61 16.87 -39.93
C GLU A 599 21.37 15.86 -40.80
N PHE A 600 20.74 14.73 -41.15
CA PHE A 600 21.35 13.57 -41.83
C PHE A 600 20.58 13.07 -43.09
N PRO A 601 20.16 13.94 -44.02
CA PRO A 601 19.21 13.60 -45.11
C PRO A 601 19.66 12.47 -46.05
N GLN A 602 20.97 12.24 -46.19
CA GLN A 602 21.53 11.20 -47.07
C GLN A 602 21.87 9.90 -46.32
N LYS A 603 21.71 9.87 -45.00
CA LYS A 603 22.12 8.75 -44.13
C LYS A 603 21.00 8.29 -43.19
N GLU A 604 19.75 8.73 -43.41
CA GLU A 604 18.63 8.51 -42.50
C GLU A 604 18.42 7.03 -42.11
N GLU A 605 18.15 6.15 -43.09
CA GLU A 605 17.89 4.72 -42.82
C GLU A 605 19.12 3.98 -42.28
N VAL A 606 20.30 4.28 -42.84
CA VAL A 606 21.57 3.66 -42.43
C VAL A 606 21.89 4.02 -40.98
N MET A 607 21.67 5.27 -40.57
CA MET A 607 21.97 5.72 -39.21
C MET A 607 21.03 5.11 -38.19
N LEU A 608 19.73 5.02 -38.49
CA LEU A 608 18.77 4.37 -37.59
C LEU A 608 19.13 2.89 -37.40
N THR A 609 19.50 2.20 -38.48
CA THR A 609 19.94 0.80 -38.42
C THR A 609 21.18 0.63 -37.55
N ARG A 610 22.19 1.51 -37.69
CA ARG A 610 23.38 1.50 -36.82
C ARG A 610 23.03 1.73 -35.36
N LEU A 611 22.17 2.71 -35.06
CA LEU A 611 21.70 2.98 -33.70
C LEU A 611 20.97 1.78 -33.09
N GLN A 612 20.10 1.13 -33.86
CA GLN A 612 19.35 -0.06 -33.43
C GLN A 612 20.28 -1.25 -33.15
N GLN A 613 21.22 -1.55 -34.05
CA GLN A 613 22.17 -2.64 -33.89
C GLN A 613 23.05 -2.44 -32.65
N MET A 614 23.66 -1.25 -32.52
CA MET A 614 24.48 -0.90 -31.36
C MET A 614 23.66 -0.98 -30.05
N ALA A 615 22.42 -0.48 -30.05
CA ALA A 615 21.57 -0.49 -28.88
C ALA A 615 21.19 -1.92 -28.42
N ILE A 616 20.81 -2.78 -29.37
CA ILE A 616 20.50 -4.19 -29.09
C ILE A 616 21.74 -4.94 -28.60
N MET A 617 22.90 -4.69 -29.22
CA MET A 617 24.16 -5.27 -28.78
C MET A 617 24.52 -4.85 -27.35
N THR A 618 24.38 -3.56 -27.04
CA THR A 618 24.62 -2.99 -25.71
C THR A 618 23.71 -3.64 -24.67
N ALA A 619 22.42 -3.76 -24.94
CA ALA A 619 21.45 -4.34 -24.01
C ALA A 619 21.72 -5.84 -23.77
N ASN A 620 22.03 -6.61 -24.82
CA ASN A 620 22.41 -8.02 -24.68
C ASN A 620 23.70 -8.19 -23.87
N HIS A 621 24.71 -7.36 -24.15
CA HIS A 621 26.01 -7.46 -23.49
C HIS A 621 25.92 -7.13 -22.00
N ILE A 622 25.18 -6.07 -21.65
CA ILE A 622 24.91 -5.73 -20.24
C ILE A 622 24.11 -6.84 -19.55
N ALA A 623 23.05 -7.36 -20.18
CA ALA A 623 22.25 -8.45 -19.62
C ALA A 623 23.09 -9.71 -19.35
N GLY A 624 24.12 -9.98 -20.16
CA GLY A 624 25.04 -11.09 -19.94
C GLY A 624 26.02 -10.90 -18.75
N HIS A 625 26.22 -9.67 -18.30
CA HIS A 625 27.14 -9.33 -17.18
C HIS A 625 26.42 -9.08 -15.86
N VAL A 626 25.13 -8.76 -15.89
CA VAL A 626 24.30 -8.58 -14.69
C VAL A 626 23.72 -9.94 -14.30
N LYS A 627 23.86 -10.33 -13.02
CA LYS A 627 23.40 -11.65 -12.54
C LYS A 627 21.88 -11.73 -12.45
N GLU A 628 21.26 -10.62 -12.07
CA GLU A 628 19.82 -10.49 -11.89
C GLU A 628 19.11 -10.17 -13.22
N ARG A 629 17.84 -10.55 -13.34
CA ARG A 629 17.02 -10.23 -14.51
C ARG A 629 16.85 -8.71 -14.66
N ILE A 630 17.01 -8.22 -15.89
CA ILE A 630 16.69 -6.84 -16.29
C ILE A 630 15.72 -6.86 -17.48
N CYS A 631 14.82 -5.88 -17.53
CA CYS A 631 13.78 -5.82 -18.58
C CYS A 631 13.80 -4.56 -19.44
N GLU A 632 14.55 -3.54 -19.04
CA GLU A 632 14.49 -2.21 -19.64
C GLU A 632 15.85 -1.52 -19.59
N VAL A 633 16.28 -0.95 -20.72
CA VAL A 633 17.56 -0.24 -20.87
C VAL A 633 17.32 1.07 -21.63
N GLY A 634 17.88 2.16 -21.12
CA GLY A 634 17.96 3.43 -21.82
C GLY A 634 19.42 3.79 -22.11
N ILE A 635 19.73 4.16 -23.35
CA ILE A 635 21.09 4.52 -23.80
C ILE A 635 21.06 5.95 -24.30
N ASP A 636 21.84 6.83 -23.69
CA ASP A 636 22.06 8.18 -24.21
C ASP A 636 23.26 8.17 -25.14
N VAL A 637 23.05 8.63 -26.38
CA VAL A 637 24.10 8.74 -27.39
C VAL A 637 24.18 10.14 -27.98
N GLY A 638 25.36 10.50 -28.48
CA GLY A 638 25.56 11.63 -29.38
C GLY A 638 25.98 11.17 -30.77
N ILE A 639 25.79 12.04 -31.76
CA ILE A 639 26.29 11.84 -33.12
C ILE A 639 27.18 13.03 -33.47
N ASP A 640 28.45 12.79 -33.80
CA ASP A 640 29.35 13.87 -34.15
C ASP A 640 29.19 14.35 -35.62
N SER A 641 29.98 15.36 -36.00
CA SER A 641 29.93 15.94 -37.35
C SER A 641 30.33 14.97 -38.48
N LEU A 642 31.00 13.86 -38.17
CA LEU A 642 31.34 12.82 -39.15
C LEU A 642 30.22 11.77 -39.27
N GLY A 643 29.27 11.78 -38.34
CA GLY A 643 28.20 10.79 -38.24
C GLY A 643 28.62 9.58 -37.41
N GLU A 644 29.64 9.69 -36.57
CA GLU A 644 29.98 8.63 -35.62
C GLU A 644 29.13 8.72 -34.36
N ILE A 645 28.73 7.54 -33.87
CA ILE A 645 27.83 7.38 -32.74
C ILE A 645 28.68 7.17 -31.49
N TRP A 646 28.36 7.91 -30.43
CA TRP A 646 29.10 7.87 -29.16
C TRP A 646 28.15 7.60 -28.00
N ILE A 647 28.38 6.53 -27.24
CA ILE A 647 27.61 6.20 -26.04
C ILE A 647 28.05 7.13 -24.90
N PHE A 648 27.11 7.93 -24.40
CA PHE A 648 27.32 8.86 -23.30
C PHE A 648 26.92 8.29 -21.95
N GLU A 649 25.89 7.45 -21.89
CA GLU A 649 25.39 6.84 -20.66
C GLU A 649 24.48 5.65 -20.98
N VAL A 650 24.47 4.64 -20.11
CA VAL A 650 23.45 3.58 -20.11
C VAL A 650 22.81 3.52 -18.74
N ASN A 651 21.48 3.47 -18.71
CA ASN A 651 20.67 3.43 -17.49
C ASN A 651 19.69 2.26 -17.56
N MET A 652 19.44 1.63 -16.42
CA MET A 652 18.50 0.50 -16.26
C MET A 652 17.45 0.76 -15.19
N ASN A 653 17.47 1.93 -14.54
CA ASN A 653 16.55 2.25 -13.45
C ASN A 653 15.20 2.66 -14.04
N LYS A 654 14.87 3.95 -14.00
CA LYS A 654 13.59 4.45 -14.49
C LYS A 654 13.76 5.13 -15.84
N ILE A 655 13.44 4.43 -16.94
CA ILE A 655 13.45 5.03 -18.27
C ILE A 655 12.11 5.71 -18.53
N GLY A 656 12.14 6.98 -18.91
CA GLY A 656 10.92 7.74 -19.20
C GLY A 656 10.24 7.25 -20.47
N SER A 657 8.95 6.96 -20.38
CA SER A 657 8.13 6.42 -21.48
C SER A 657 7.15 7.46 -22.06
N THR A 658 7.28 8.74 -21.69
CA THR A 658 6.37 9.80 -22.14
C THR A 658 6.27 9.82 -23.67
N HIS A 659 5.03 9.79 -24.18
CA HIS A 659 4.69 9.69 -25.61
C HIS A 659 5.03 8.35 -26.28
N ARG A 660 5.37 7.32 -25.51
CA ARG A 660 5.75 5.97 -25.96
C ARG A 660 5.20 4.86 -25.06
N GLU A 661 4.16 5.18 -24.30
CA GLU A 661 3.61 4.32 -23.26
C GLU A 661 3.10 3.00 -23.86
N PHE A 662 2.41 3.08 -25.00
CA PHE A 662 1.87 1.91 -25.69
C PHE A 662 2.98 1.06 -26.31
N GLU A 663 4.01 1.67 -26.87
CA GLU A 663 5.15 0.98 -27.43
C GLU A 663 5.95 0.23 -26.36
N VAL A 664 6.07 0.78 -25.16
CA VAL A 664 6.65 0.04 -24.02
C VAL A 664 5.72 -1.10 -23.60
N ALA A 665 4.43 -0.82 -23.41
CA ALA A 665 3.46 -1.78 -22.90
C ALA A 665 3.25 -2.99 -23.82
N GLN A 666 3.27 -2.81 -25.15
CA GLN A 666 3.10 -3.91 -26.12
C GLN A 666 4.24 -4.93 -26.09
N HIS A 667 5.42 -4.57 -25.57
CA HIS A 667 6.53 -5.50 -25.38
C HIS A 667 6.66 -5.98 -23.92
N MET A 668 6.53 -5.06 -22.96
CA MET A 668 6.69 -5.34 -21.53
C MET A 668 5.64 -6.30 -21.00
N ILE A 669 4.39 -6.18 -21.44
CA ILE A 669 3.31 -7.06 -20.97
C ILE A 669 3.51 -8.50 -21.45
N PRO A 670 3.73 -8.78 -22.75
CA PRO A 670 4.10 -10.12 -23.18
C PRO A 670 5.36 -10.67 -22.48
N PHE A 671 6.35 -9.81 -22.21
CA PHE A 671 7.53 -10.22 -21.44
C PHE A 671 7.17 -10.64 -20.02
N ALA A 672 6.41 -9.84 -19.28
CA ALA A 672 5.94 -10.19 -17.94
C ALA A 672 5.18 -11.53 -17.97
N LEU A 673 4.28 -11.71 -18.93
CA LEU A 673 3.53 -12.96 -19.10
C LEU A 673 4.39 -14.19 -19.44
N SER A 674 5.61 -14.00 -19.93
CA SER A 674 6.54 -15.10 -20.19
C SER A 674 7.27 -15.59 -18.94
N LEU A 675 7.17 -14.86 -17.82
CA LEU A 675 7.84 -15.17 -16.55
C LEU A 675 6.98 -15.95 -15.55
N ARG A 676 5.67 -16.08 -15.84
CA ARG A 676 4.68 -16.72 -14.96
C ARG A 676 4.88 -18.23 -14.82
#